data_AF-A0A1F9V5C2-F1
#
_entry.id   AF-A0A1F9V5C2-F1
#
_cell.length_a   1.000
_cell.length_b   1.000
_cell.length_c   1.000
_cell.angle_alpha   90.00
_cell.angle_beta   90.00
_cell.angle_gamma   90.00
#
_symmetry.space_group_name_H-M   'P 1'
#
loop_
_entity.id
_entity.type
_entity.pdbx_description
1 polymer ?
#
loop_
_entity_poly.entity_id
_entity_poly.type
_entity_poly.pdbx_seq_one_letter_code
_entity_poly.pdbx_strand_id
1 'polypeptide(L)'
;MSRAKRLLPGILAAVIGLGAELRAADPGAVRAPPFFWHESDPEAGTSFSMALLLYWSGAERDSRFRIVAPLYYDASEPGEAVRVLFPLHFQRKSAEAESGLWGPYFSRTSLRARTSLLFPVYFRRETGADSARVLFPLYWKFASRSPDPRSLEVFLPFYVRVADGKTRSLYSWLGGSFRDEKVSQGLIVPYFWRKAGDSATEVGFPLYWRFKRQRAAGPLDVQVAVPWFRVRTASSSLRSFFPVYWGRTDAARGARWDILFPLAFGAERPDGSRSLITPLYSRFRDPDGRTYGHAGLFTFSREPWGGKSESILPFVSYREEPDSFRFRFLTFIARRDRGGAHSDTILWPLARFKRDADRRQVLTPVAYWDRDPEMSRGFLFPYFWLRSRSTGERKSVAFPVYWNFQDGEGRTTVVPPLLAFHSRPGYDLALAAPFYFRRRKGDDTFTLIPPFLSRENPRGRWWSVLGLYWNSGREGRTSVALLPLFRKSRFPDGSSLFLPGFYYLREGKETQGWAGPYLWDHRGETRYEIFPPLLWRFRRPAWEIRSIFPAYSFRSARIREKGFFPLWARTEPVDPSTGPGKHFLADSSRFLPFYFYRKLDPGYDLWVPPLLGRFESGKDARGLPFKRRRTLLVSYWERTPTSVVNRLDPLFSYRRNPREMGFAAPTAPLPLWRYEVKGLDGADERVVLGSFFPYFWKETKTARKDFVLPLFYRSTERSEDAKTIASRKTWFLNAYASRKASGERVSVFFPVYWKFADARRTRVLLPPFWSEDGPGLKRRVAFPLWWRSVEDGRSRTAFFPLFYAEEDGSGGRKVLALPGIWRSARDGRSETAAGIYFSRRDEKSGESSDFVFPLFWRSVNRERSLAAFFPLFFRRHTDRLDLRIFFPLFWKFSTKESSVLVLPPYFRSESKSTGETVSGFAPLWTRSRNLEKDASGFQVLGGLFGIEREGQARRVTLLYIFKI
;
A
#
# COMPACT_ATOMS: atom_id res chain seq x y z
N MET A 1 -96.79 17.18 -34.31
CA MET A 1 -96.02 17.04 -35.60
C MET A 1 -96.80 16.63 -36.87
N SER A 2 -98.03 16.08 -36.81
CA SER A 2 -98.70 15.45 -37.97
C SER A 2 -99.45 16.40 -38.93
N ARG A 3 -99.84 17.62 -38.52
CA ARG A 3 -100.43 18.64 -39.41
C ARG A 3 -99.44 19.69 -39.93
N ALA A 4 -98.41 20.07 -39.16
CA ALA A 4 -97.31 20.91 -39.67
C ALA A 4 -96.53 20.25 -40.82
N LYS A 5 -96.37 18.90 -40.80
CA LYS A 5 -95.85 18.13 -41.96
C LYS A 5 -96.76 18.13 -43.19
N ARG A 6 -98.08 18.34 -43.02
CA ARG A 6 -99.04 18.44 -44.14
C ARG A 6 -99.14 19.84 -44.72
N LEU A 7 -98.89 20.88 -43.93
CA LEU A 7 -98.95 22.28 -44.37
C LEU A 7 -97.64 22.80 -44.95
N LEU A 8 -96.47 22.28 -44.52
CA LEU A 8 -95.17 22.71 -45.07
C LEU A 8 -95.05 22.56 -46.60
N PRO A 9 -95.52 21.47 -47.24
CA PRO A 9 -95.52 21.36 -48.71
C PRO A 9 -96.42 22.41 -49.38
N GLY A 10 -97.58 22.72 -48.77
CA GLY A 10 -98.52 23.73 -49.29
C GLY A 10 -98.00 25.17 -49.12
N ILE A 11 -97.30 25.46 -48.01
CA ILE A 11 -96.66 26.75 -47.75
C ILE A 11 -95.43 26.93 -48.64
N LEU A 12 -94.62 25.88 -48.87
CA LEU A 12 -93.54 25.93 -49.86
C LEU A 12 -94.09 26.12 -51.28
N ALA A 13 -95.19 25.45 -51.65
CA ALA A 13 -95.82 25.61 -52.96
C ALA A 13 -96.35 27.04 -53.18
N ALA A 14 -96.93 27.67 -52.14
CA ALA A 14 -97.40 29.05 -52.18
C ALA A 14 -96.26 30.09 -52.23
N VAL A 15 -95.10 29.80 -51.60
CA VAL A 15 -93.91 30.67 -51.64
C VAL A 15 -93.11 30.50 -52.94
N ILE A 16 -93.19 29.32 -53.60
CA ILE A 16 -92.46 28.99 -54.84
C ILE A 16 -93.29 29.30 -56.11
N GLY A 17 -94.54 29.74 -55.99
CA GLY A 17 -95.34 30.19 -57.14
C GLY A 17 -95.71 29.06 -58.11
N LEU A 18 -96.18 27.93 -57.59
CA LEU A 18 -96.81 26.88 -58.41
C LEU A 18 -98.31 26.82 -58.05
N GLY A 19 -99.14 26.99 -59.09
CA GLY A 19 -100.54 27.42 -59.01
C GLY A 19 -101.43 26.69 -58.00
N ALA A 20 -102.25 27.48 -57.30
CA ALA A 20 -103.40 27.01 -56.55
C ALA A 20 -104.57 27.98 -56.81
N GLU A 21 -105.70 27.44 -57.26
CA GLU A 21 -106.95 28.17 -57.49
C GLU A 21 -107.44 28.86 -56.20
N LEU A 22 -107.79 30.14 -56.33
CA LEU A 22 -108.43 30.94 -55.30
C LEU A 22 -109.86 30.42 -55.03
N ARG A 23 -110.04 29.70 -53.91
CA ARG A 23 -111.36 29.48 -53.30
C ARG A 23 -111.65 30.56 -52.24
N ALA A 24 -112.95 30.82 -52.09
CA ALA A 24 -113.61 31.90 -51.36
C ALA A 24 -112.95 32.36 -50.05
N ALA A 25 -113.01 33.67 -49.82
CA ALA A 25 -112.49 34.37 -48.65
C ALA A 25 -113.08 33.81 -47.34
N ASP A 26 -112.22 33.19 -46.55
CA ASP A 26 -112.51 32.76 -45.18
C ASP A 26 -112.29 33.97 -44.25
N PRO A 27 -113.31 34.47 -43.52
CA PRO A 27 -113.22 35.73 -42.77
C PRO A 27 -112.22 35.73 -41.61
N GLY A 28 -111.59 34.59 -41.30
CA GLY A 28 -110.54 34.44 -40.28
C GLY A 28 -109.11 34.29 -40.81
N ALA A 29 -108.87 34.37 -42.12
CA ALA A 29 -107.56 34.09 -42.73
C ALA A 29 -106.98 35.28 -43.51
N VAL A 30 -105.83 35.81 -43.09
CA VAL A 30 -105.05 36.83 -43.81
C VAL A 30 -103.79 36.18 -44.36
N ARG A 31 -103.66 36.06 -45.68
CA ARG A 31 -102.53 35.37 -46.33
C ARG A 31 -101.78 36.33 -47.27
N ALA A 32 -100.62 36.81 -46.83
CA ALA A 32 -99.66 37.61 -47.61
C ALA A 32 -98.22 37.04 -47.49
N PRO A 33 -97.99 35.77 -47.84
CA PRO A 33 -96.64 35.18 -47.80
C PRO A 33 -95.70 35.91 -48.78
N PRO A 34 -94.41 36.07 -48.45
CA PRO A 34 -93.72 35.61 -47.23
C PRO A 34 -93.84 36.57 -46.02
N PHE A 35 -94.52 37.70 -46.17
CA PHE A 35 -94.51 38.79 -45.18
C PHE A 35 -95.42 38.56 -43.98
N PHE A 36 -96.62 38.00 -44.20
CA PHE A 36 -97.60 37.78 -43.14
C PHE A 36 -98.57 36.65 -43.49
N TRP A 37 -98.89 35.76 -42.55
CA TRP A 37 -99.97 34.77 -42.68
C TRP A 37 -100.60 34.62 -41.30
N HIS A 38 -101.91 34.83 -41.18
CA HIS A 38 -102.67 34.53 -39.97
C HIS A 38 -103.91 33.72 -40.34
N GLU A 39 -104.19 32.68 -39.56
CA GLU A 39 -105.35 31.80 -39.76
C GLU A 39 -105.79 31.26 -38.39
N SER A 40 -107.07 31.44 -38.07
CA SER A 40 -107.64 30.97 -36.81
C SER A 40 -109.00 30.33 -37.02
N ASP A 41 -109.19 29.13 -36.49
CA ASP A 41 -110.46 28.41 -36.41
C ASP A 41 -110.83 28.24 -34.93
N PRO A 42 -111.78 29.03 -34.41
CA PRO A 42 -112.23 28.96 -33.03
C PRO A 42 -112.90 27.63 -32.64
N GLU A 43 -113.58 26.95 -33.58
CA GLU A 43 -114.30 25.69 -33.30
C GLU A 43 -113.34 24.49 -33.24
N ALA A 44 -112.34 24.46 -34.13
CA ALA A 44 -111.27 23.47 -34.07
C ALA A 44 -110.25 23.76 -32.95
N GLY A 45 -110.27 24.95 -32.36
CA GLY A 45 -109.28 25.41 -31.38
C GLY A 45 -107.88 25.51 -31.99
N THR A 46 -107.80 25.84 -33.28
CA THR A 46 -106.54 25.92 -34.03
C THR A 46 -106.23 27.37 -34.42
N SER A 47 -104.99 27.79 -34.23
CA SER A 47 -104.48 29.07 -34.73
C SER A 47 -103.09 28.90 -35.32
N PHE A 48 -102.78 29.66 -36.36
CA PHE A 48 -101.47 29.76 -36.98
C PHE A 48 -101.18 31.21 -37.36
N SER A 49 -99.97 31.67 -37.11
CA SER A 49 -99.50 33.02 -37.41
C SER A 49 -98.05 32.95 -37.89
N MET A 50 -97.72 33.66 -38.96
CA MET A 50 -96.38 33.80 -39.52
C MET A 50 -96.13 35.27 -39.87
N ALA A 51 -94.96 35.80 -39.55
CA ALA A 51 -94.54 37.13 -39.99
C ALA A 51 -93.06 37.11 -40.44
N LEU A 52 -92.79 37.71 -41.60
CA LEU A 52 -91.46 37.91 -42.19
C LEU A 52 -90.59 36.66 -42.29
N LEU A 53 -91.18 35.45 -42.34
CA LEU A 53 -90.51 34.15 -42.18
C LEU A 53 -89.73 33.97 -40.85
N LEU A 54 -89.67 35.00 -40.00
CA LEU A 54 -88.93 35.00 -38.74
C LEU A 54 -89.82 34.61 -37.56
N TYR A 55 -91.08 35.03 -37.54
CA TYR A 55 -92.01 34.70 -36.47
C TYR A 55 -93.01 33.65 -36.96
N TRP A 56 -93.19 32.57 -36.20
CA TRP A 56 -94.20 31.53 -36.44
C TRP A 56 -94.85 31.20 -35.10
N SER A 57 -96.17 31.10 -35.02
CA SER A 57 -96.88 30.69 -33.80
C SER A 57 -98.07 29.85 -34.21
N GLY A 58 -98.30 28.72 -33.54
CA GLY A 58 -99.52 27.95 -33.73
C GLY A 58 -99.96 27.25 -32.47
N ALA A 59 -101.26 27.03 -32.34
CA ALA A 59 -101.87 26.29 -31.25
C ALA A 59 -102.98 25.37 -31.81
N GLU A 60 -103.14 24.18 -31.25
CA GLU A 60 -104.15 23.17 -31.61
C GLU A 60 -104.48 22.36 -30.35
N ARG A 61 -105.68 22.56 -29.76
CA ARG A 61 -106.20 21.96 -28.50
C ARG A 61 -105.19 21.77 -27.37
N ASP A 62 -104.35 20.74 -27.43
CA ASP A 62 -103.37 20.37 -26.39
C ASP A 62 -101.90 20.58 -26.82
N SER A 63 -101.70 21.18 -27.98
CA SER A 63 -100.39 21.48 -28.56
C SER A 63 -100.23 22.96 -28.92
N ARG A 64 -99.03 23.48 -28.74
CA ARG A 64 -98.66 24.83 -29.20
C ARG A 64 -97.21 24.85 -29.63
N PHE A 65 -96.88 25.74 -30.55
CA PHE A 65 -95.51 26.08 -30.89
C PHE A 65 -95.37 27.57 -31.15
N ARG A 66 -94.20 28.13 -30.86
CA ARG A 66 -93.81 29.50 -31.18
C ARG A 66 -92.35 29.49 -31.59
N ILE A 67 -92.04 30.12 -32.71
CA ILE A 67 -90.71 30.23 -33.31
C ILE A 67 -90.45 31.71 -33.55
N VAL A 68 -89.32 32.21 -33.06
CA VAL A 68 -88.73 33.49 -33.49
C VAL A 68 -87.37 33.12 -34.06
N ALA A 69 -87.34 32.76 -35.33
CA ALA A 69 -86.15 32.29 -36.00
C ALA A 69 -85.06 33.37 -36.00
N PRO A 70 -83.80 33.02 -35.74
CA PRO A 70 -83.33 31.71 -35.29
C PRO A 70 -83.17 31.58 -33.75
N LEU A 71 -83.68 32.56 -32.99
CA LEU A 71 -83.34 32.78 -31.57
C LEU A 71 -84.24 32.06 -30.57
N TYR A 72 -85.52 31.84 -30.86
CA TYR A 72 -86.48 31.29 -29.90
C TYR A 72 -87.33 30.20 -30.54
N TYR A 73 -87.52 29.08 -29.85
CA TYR A 73 -88.45 28.02 -30.21
C TYR A 73 -89.07 27.45 -28.93
N ASP A 74 -90.39 27.47 -28.81
CA ASP A 74 -91.13 26.98 -27.64
C ASP A 74 -92.31 26.16 -28.13
N ALA A 75 -92.28 24.85 -27.92
CA ALA A 75 -93.31 23.91 -28.31
C ALA A 75 -93.74 23.05 -27.12
N SER A 76 -95.04 22.76 -27.04
CA SER A 76 -95.62 21.90 -26.02
C SER A 76 -96.64 21.00 -26.70
N GLU A 77 -96.57 19.70 -26.47
CA GLU A 77 -97.51 18.65 -26.88
C GLU A 77 -97.82 17.77 -25.64
N PRO A 78 -98.88 16.95 -25.63
CA PRO A 78 -99.18 16.07 -24.51
C PRO A 78 -98.00 15.14 -24.18
N GLY A 79 -97.45 15.28 -22.97
CA GLY A 79 -96.31 14.48 -22.50
C GLY A 79 -94.93 14.94 -22.98
N GLU A 80 -94.83 16.00 -23.79
CA GLU A 80 -93.56 16.54 -24.27
C GLU A 80 -93.58 18.08 -24.39
N ALA A 81 -92.64 18.76 -23.74
CA ALA A 81 -92.44 20.21 -23.90
C ALA A 81 -90.99 20.52 -24.22
N VAL A 82 -90.74 21.39 -25.20
CA VAL A 82 -89.43 21.79 -25.67
C VAL A 82 -89.35 23.32 -25.74
N ARG A 83 -88.43 23.92 -25.01
CA ARG A 83 -88.11 25.34 -25.06
C ARG A 83 -86.66 25.56 -25.43
N VAL A 84 -86.41 26.54 -26.27
CA VAL A 84 -85.11 26.81 -26.87
C VAL A 84 -84.98 28.32 -26.98
N LEU A 85 -84.01 28.90 -26.28
CA LEU A 85 -83.55 30.26 -26.49
C LEU A 85 -82.09 30.16 -26.91
N PHE A 86 -81.87 30.19 -28.20
CA PHE A 86 -80.58 30.03 -28.80
C PHE A 86 -79.62 31.21 -28.47
N PRO A 87 -78.33 30.96 -28.15
CA PRO A 87 -77.74 29.68 -27.77
C PRO A 87 -77.89 29.37 -26.28
N LEU A 88 -78.36 30.33 -25.49
CA LEU A 88 -78.19 30.36 -24.04
C LEU A 88 -79.00 29.33 -23.26
N HIS A 89 -80.11 28.84 -23.79
CA HIS A 89 -81.02 27.97 -23.05
C HIS A 89 -81.72 26.94 -23.94
N PHE A 90 -81.82 25.72 -23.45
CA PHE A 90 -82.63 24.64 -24.00
C PHE A 90 -83.25 23.89 -22.84
N GLN A 91 -84.49 23.46 -22.98
CA GLN A 91 -85.20 22.64 -22.02
C GLN A 91 -86.10 21.69 -22.79
N ARG A 92 -86.06 20.41 -22.46
CA ARG A 92 -86.96 19.38 -22.97
C ARG A 92 -87.45 18.56 -21.80
N LYS A 93 -88.76 18.51 -21.61
CA LYS A 93 -89.45 17.75 -20.57
C LYS A 93 -90.30 16.68 -21.26
N SER A 94 -90.04 15.41 -20.98
CA SER A 94 -90.86 14.27 -21.40
C SER A 94 -91.39 13.51 -20.19
N ALA A 95 -92.27 12.53 -20.41
CA ALA A 95 -92.79 11.65 -19.36
C ALA A 95 -91.68 10.88 -18.59
N GLU A 96 -90.56 10.57 -19.26
CA GLU A 96 -89.48 9.75 -18.69
C GLU A 96 -88.27 10.55 -18.20
N ALA A 97 -88.07 11.76 -18.73
CA ALA A 97 -86.88 12.55 -18.45
C ALA A 97 -87.09 14.06 -18.67
N GLU A 98 -86.37 14.84 -17.89
CA GLU A 98 -86.20 16.28 -18.11
C GLU A 98 -84.72 16.55 -18.41
N SER A 99 -84.45 17.26 -19.51
CA SER A 99 -83.11 17.69 -19.89
C SER A 99 -83.11 19.20 -20.14
N GLY A 100 -82.10 19.92 -19.65
CA GLY A 100 -81.91 21.32 -19.96
C GLY A 100 -80.45 21.70 -20.13
N LEU A 101 -80.20 22.67 -21.03
CA LEU A 101 -78.93 23.38 -21.19
C LEU A 101 -79.16 24.85 -20.79
N TRP A 102 -78.24 25.43 -20.03
CA TRP A 102 -78.17 26.86 -19.70
C TRP A 102 -76.70 27.29 -19.87
N GLY A 103 -76.37 27.89 -21.01
CA GLY A 103 -74.98 28.20 -21.40
C GLY A 103 -74.10 26.95 -21.37
N PRO A 104 -73.01 26.92 -20.57
CA PRO A 104 -72.15 25.74 -20.43
C PRO A 104 -72.72 24.64 -19.52
N TYR A 105 -73.87 24.86 -18.86
CA TYR A 105 -74.47 23.93 -17.90
C TYR A 105 -75.55 23.05 -18.54
N PHE A 106 -75.30 21.76 -18.65
CA PHE A 106 -76.25 20.72 -19.04
C PHE A 106 -76.74 19.94 -17.81
N SER A 107 -78.03 19.66 -17.75
CA SER A 107 -78.63 18.78 -16.75
C SER A 107 -79.62 17.83 -17.41
N ARG A 108 -79.66 16.58 -16.96
CA ARG A 108 -80.65 15.60 -17.37
C ARG A 108 -81.04 14.74 -16.17
N THR A 109 -82.32 14.70 -15.85
CA THR A 109 -82.88 13.90 -14.76
C THR A 109 -83.87 12.91 -15.37
N SER A 110 -83.69 11.62 -15.12
CA SER A 110 -84.63 10.56 -15.47
C SER A 110 -84.91 9.67 -14.26
N LEU A 111 -85.87 8.75 -14.38
CA LEU A 111 -86.19 7.77 -13.32
C LEU A 111 -85.00 6.90 -12.89
N ARG A 112 -84.03 6.68 -13.79
CA ARG A 112 -82.88 5.76 -13.57
C ARG A 112 -81.56 6.47 -13.35
N ALA A 113 -81.43 7.72 -13.78
CA ALA A 113 -80.16 8.42 -13.78
C ALA A 113 -80.32 9.94 -13.66
N ARG A 114 -79.39 10.56 -12.96
CA ARG A 114 -79.22 12.02 -12.93
C ARG A 114 -77.84 12.39 -13.46
N THR A 115 -77.80 13.26 -14.45
CA THR A 115 -76.58 13.77 -15.08
C THR A 115 -76.54 15.29 -14.99
N SER A 116 -75.40 15.86 -14.63
CA SER A 116 -75.15 17.30 -14.61
C SER A 116 -73.73 17.56 -15.14
N LEU A 117 -73.56 18.49 -16.06
CA LEU A 117 -72.30 18.81 -16.73
C LEU A 117 -72.18 20.33 -16.84
N LEU A 118 -71.08 20.92 -16.39
CA LEU A 118 -70.69 22.29 -16.66
C LEU A 118 -69.38 22.23 -17.45
N PHE A 119 -69.43 22.30 -18.77
CA PHE A 119 -68.25 22.06 -19.61
C PHE A 119 -67.20 23.19 -19.48
N PRO A 120 -65.89 22.89 -19.41
CA PRO A 120 -65.26 21.57 -19.23
C PRO A 120 -65.05 21.20 -17.75
N VAL A 121 -65.51 22.04 -16.82
CA VAL A 121 -65.09 22.06 -15.41
C VAL A 121 -65.71 20.95 -14.58
N TYR A 122 -67.00 20.65 -14.74
CA TYR A 122 -67.72 19.75 -13.82
C TYR A 122 -68.57 18.73 -14.57
N PHE A 123 -68.60 17.49 -14.10
CA PHE A 123 -69.45 16.40 -14.59
C PHE A 123 -69.88 15.53 -13.41
N ARG A 124 -71.16 15.24 -13.31
CA ARG A 124 -71.76 14.35 -12.30
C ARG A 124 -72.76 13.44 -12.99
N ARG A 125 -72.67 12.14 -12.72
CA ARG A 125 -73.63 11.13 -13.15
C ARG A 125 -73.91 10.19 -11.98
N GLU A 126 -75.17 10.01 -11.64
CA GLU A 126 -75.62 9.10 -10.60
C GLU A 126 -76.67 8.16 -11.19
N THR A 127 -76.42 6.86 -11.11
CA THR A 127 -77.35 5.78 -11.46
C THR A 127 -77.61 4.93 -10.22
N GLY A 128 -78.56 3.98 -10.30
CA GLY A 128 -78.82 3.04 -9.20
C GLY A 128 -77.60 2.19 -8.79
N ALA A 129 -76.70 1.90 -9.73
CA ALA A 129 -75.53 1.03 -9.51
C ALA A 129 -74.20 1.81 -9.43
N ASP A 130 -74.05 2.91 -10.17
CA ASP A 130 -72.78 3.61 -10.35
C ASP A 130 -72.91 5.12 -10.11
N SER A 131 -71.84 5.73 -9.65
CA SER A 131 -71.71 7.18 -9.55
C SER A 131 -70.36 7.65 -10.08
N ALA A 132 -70.39 8.74 -10.85
CA ALA A 132 -69.22 9.43 -11.36
C ALA A 132 -69.33 10.92 -11.03
N ARG A 133 -68.26 11.51 -10.48
CA ARG A 133 -68.12 12.95 -10.23
C ARG A 133 -66.74 13.39 -10.69
N VAL A 134 -66.67 14.40 -11.54
CA VAL A 134 -65.45 14.92 -12.14
C VAL A 134 -65.49 16.43 -12.03
N LEU A 135 -64.45 17.02 -11.45
CA LEU A 135 -64.13 18.44 -11.49
C LEU A 135 -62.77 18.55 -12.20
N PHE A 136 -62.78 18.74 -13.52
CA PHE A 136 -61.57 18.70 -14.33
C PHE A 136 -60.69 19.95 -14.12
N PRO A 137 -59.35 19.81 -14.10
CA PRO A 137 -58.55 18.57 -14.11
C PRO A 137 -58.29 18.01 -12.71
N LEU A 138 -58.86 18.60 -11.66
CA LEU A 138 -58.41 18.43 -10.29
C LEU A 138 -58.97 17.19 -9.59
N TYR A 139 -60.23 16.83 -9.76
CA TYR A 139 -60.89 15.81 -8.91
C TYR A 139 -61.77 14.85 -9.70
N TRP A 140 -61.53 13.55 -9.66
CA TRP A 140 -62.37 12.52 -10.27
C TRP A 140 -62.75 11.45 -9.24
N LYS A 141 -64.02 11.08 -9.14
CA LYS A 141 -64.52 10.03 -8.25
C LYS A 141 -65.49 9.14 -9.00
N PHE A 142 -65.15 7.86 -9.07
CA PHE A 142 -65.96 6.80 -9.64
C PHE A 142 -66.26 5.78 -8.54
N ALA A 143 -67.51 5.39 -8.36
CA ALA A 143 -67.88 4.37 -7.38
C ALA A 143 -69.00 3.48 -7.93
N SER A 144 -68.85 2.17 -7.76
CA SER A 144 -69.83 1.14 -8.11
C SER A 144 -70.33 0.43 -6.85
N ARG A 145 -71.63 0.14 -6.79
CA ARG A 145 -72.34 -0.36 -5.60
C ARG A 145 -72.80 -1.84 -5.69
N SER A 146 -72.34 -2.64 -6.65
CA SER A 146 -72.81 -4.04 -6.82
C SER A 146 -71.80 -4.96 -7.53
N PRO A 147 -71.67 -6.26 -7.15
CA PRO A 147 -71.70 -6.87 -5.81
C PRO A 147 -70.39 -6.66 -5.03
N ASP A 148 -69.29 -6.35 -5.72
CA ASP A 148 -68.00 -5.97 -5.15
C ASP A 148 -67.84 -4.45 -5.20
N PRO A 149 -68.04 -3.72 -4.08
CA PRO A 149 -67.97 -2.27 -4.09
C PRO A 149 -66.56 -1.82 -4.46
N ARG A 150 -66.48 -1.11 -5.58
CA ARG A 150 -65.25 -0.52 -6.12
C ARG A 150 -65.36 0.99 -6.12
N SER A 151 -64.30 1.66 -5.68
CA SER A 151 -64.21 3.12 -5.81
C SER A 151 -62.81 3.55 -6.22
N LEU A 152 -62.75 4.46 -7.18
CA LEU A 152 -61.56 5.19 -7.60
C LEU A 152 -61.79 6.68 -7.31
N GLU A 153 -60.90 7.29 -6.55
CA GLU A 153 -60.90 8.73 -6.28
C GLU A 153 -59.53 9.31 -6.62
N VAL A 154 -59.49 10.33 -7.45
CA VAL A 154 -58.28 11.00 -7.95
C VAL A 154 -58.42 12.47 -7.57
N PHE A 155 -57.44 13.04 -6.88
CA PHE A 155 -57.33 14.46 -6.61
C PHE A 155 -55.95 14.94 -7.03
N LEU A 156 -55.80 15.43 -8.27
CA LEU A 156 -54.52 15.83 -8.85
C LEU A 156 -54.01 17.16 -8.28
N PRO A 157 -52.68 17.30 -8.09
CA PRO A 157 -51.63 16.26 -8.16
C PRO A 157 -51.48 15.48 -6.84
N PHE A 158 -52.39 15.66 -5.88
CA PHE A 158 -52.27 15.22 -4.49
C PHE A 158 -52.32 13.71 -4.30
N TYR A 159 -53.41 13.03 -4.67
CA TYR A 159 -53.55 11.58 -4.43
C TYR A 159 -54.46 10.84 -5.40
N VAL A 160 -54.32 9.51 -5.42
CA VAL A 160 -55.18 8.52 -6.06
C VAL A 160 -55.53 7.45 -5.02
N ARG A 161 -56.80 7.27 -4.70
CA ARG A 161 -57.34 6.28 -3.78
C ARG A 161 -58.13 5.23 -4.56
N VAL A 162 -57.82 3.96 -4.31
CA VAL A 162 -58.51 2.81 -4.90
C VAL A 162 -59.01 1.92 -3.77
N ALA A 163 -60.28 1.54 -3.79
CA ALA A 163 -60.83 0.56 -2.87
C ALA A 163 -61.58 -0.51 -3.68
N ASP A 164 -61.28 -1.78 -3.40
CA ASP A 164 -61.88 -2.96 -4.04
C ASP A 164 -62.20 -3.98 -2.94
N GLY A 165 -63.41 -3.91 -2.38
CA GLY A 165 -63.96 -4.82 -1.34
C GLY A 165 -63.07 -5.10 -0.12
N LYS A 166 -62.04 -5.94 -0.30
CA LYS A 166 -61.05 -6.39 0.68
C LYS A 166 -59.81 -5.50 0.75
N THR A 167 -59.48 -4.81 -0.34
CA THR A 167 -58.25 -4.02 -0.45
C THR A 167 -58.51 -2.52 -0.48
N ARG A 168 -57.62 -1.75 0.15
CA ARG A 168 -57.60 -0.28 0.08
C ARG A 168 -56.19 0.20 -0.20
N SER A 169 -56.04 0.95 -1.29
CA SER A 169 -54.80 1.56 -1.72
C SER A 169 -54.93 3.08 -1.81
N LEU A 170 -53.87 3.79 -1.44
CA LEU A 170 -53.74 5.24 -1.59
C LEU A 170 -52.35 5.50 -2.17
N TYR A 171 -52.26 6.33 -3.21
CA TYR A 171 -51.02 6.74 -3.85
C TYR A 171 -50.99 8.26 -3.90
N SER A 172 -49.83 8.87 -3.69
CA SER A 172 -49.60 10.31 -3.73
C SER A 172 -48.16 10.56 -4.16
N TRP A 173 -47.82 11.79 -4.52
CA TRP A 173 -46.44 12.16 -4.80
C TRP A 173 -45.52 12.07 -3.56
N LEU A 174 -46.10 12.09 -2.34
CA LEU A 174 -45.40 11.88 -1.08
C LEU A 174 -45.29 10.40 -0.69
N GLY A 175 -45.90 9.47 -1.44
CA GLY A 175 -45.85 8.03 -1.18
C GLY A 175 -47.23 7.35 -1.25
N GLY A 176 -47.35 6.11 -0.79
CA GLY A 176 -48.61 5.38 -0.85
C GLY A 176 -48.77 4.31 0.23
N SER A 177 -50.01 3.91 0.49
CA SER A 177 -50.37 2.88 1.46
C SER A 177 -51.24 1.81 0.81
N PHE A 178 -51.08 0.57 1.26
CA PHE A 178 -51.87 -0.60 0.89
C PHE A 178 -52.34 -1.31 2.16
N ARG A 179 -53.61 -1.69 2.20
CA ARG A 179 -54.19 -2.45 3.30
C ARG A 179 -55.11 -3.55 2.77
N ASP A 180 -54.93 -4.75 3.29
CA ASP A 180 -55.75 -5.96 3.10
C ASP A 180 -55.92 -6.65 4.48
N GLU A 181 -56.65 -7.77 4.55
CA GLU A 181 -56.94 -8.54 5.76
C GLU A 181 -55.67 -9.00 6.50
N LYS A 182 -54.63 -9.42 5.76
CA LYS A 182 -53.40 -9.98 6.35
C LYS A 182 -52.26 -8.96 6.50
N VAL A 183 -52.26 -7.90 5.69
CA VAL A 183 -51.11 -6.99 5.54
C VAL A 183 -51.57 -5.55 5.51
N SER A 184 -50.90 -4.70 6.28
CA SER A 184 -50.96 -3.25 6.14
C SER A 184 -49.56 -2.71 5.92
N GLN A 185 -49.32 -2.02 4.82
CA GLN A 185 -48.03 -1.42 4.52
C GLN A 185 -48.19 -0.05 3.87
N GLY A 186 -47.18 0.79 3.99
CA GLY A 186 -47.17 2.06 3.28
C GLY A 186 -45.86 2.82 3.43
N LEU A 187 -45.73 3.85 2.63
CA LEU A 187 -44.61 4.79 2.56
C LEU A 187 -45.22 6.19 2.47
N ILE A 188 -44.86 7.08 3.39
CA ILE A 188 -45.07 8.52 3.30
C ILE A 188 -43.69 9.10 3.51
N VAL A 189 -42.99 9.48 2.45
CA VAL A 189 -41.56 9.81 2.46
C VAL A 189 -41.26 10.81 3.60
N PRO A 190 -40.33 10.47 4.53
CA PRO A 190 -39.42 9.32 4.54
C PRO A 190 -39.83 8.13 5.45
N TYR A 191 -41.09 8.04 5.87
CA TYR A 191 -41.65 7.04 6.77
C TYR A 191 -42.30 5.85 6.05
N PHE A 192 -41.80 4.64 6.29
CA PHE A 192 -42.34 3.37 5.81
C PHE A 192 -42.86 2.55 7.00
N TRP A 193 -43.97 1.85 6.81
CA TRP A 193 -44.46 0.86 7.77
C TRP A 193 -44.94 -0.40 7.05
N ARG A 194 -44.85 -1.54 7.74
CA ARG A 194 -45.41 -2.81 7.31
C ARG A 194 -45.76 -3.66 8.52
N LYS A 195 -47.02 -4.05 8.64
CA LYS A 195 -47.54 -5.00 9.61
C LYS A 195 -48.08 -6.22 8.85
N ALA A 196 -47.55 -7.40 9.15
CA ALA A 196 -47.94 -8.66 8.54
C ALA A 196 -47.85 -9.79 9.59
N GLY A 197 -48.99 -10.34 10.01
CA GLY A 197 -49.05 -11.33 11.10
C GLY A 197 -48.35 -10.86 12.38
N ASP A 198 -47.45 -11.69 12.91
CA ASP A 198 -46.65 -11.42 14.13
C ASP A 198 -45.40 -10.55 13.88
N SER A 199 -45.30 -9.92 12.71
CA SER A 199 -44.20 -9.05 12.34
C SER A 199 -44.66 -7.62 12.08
N ALA A 200 -43.92 -6.66 12.62
CA ALA A 200 -44.11 -5.25 12.37
C ALA A 200 -42.77 -4.57 12.10
N THR A 201 -42.70 -3.80 11.02
CA THR A 201 -41.54 -3.03 10.58
C THR A 201 -41.96 -1.57 10.41
N GLU A 202 -41.23 -0.65 11.02
CA GLU A 202 -41.41 0.80 10.87
C GLU A 202 -40.04 1.41 10.55
N VAL A 203 -39.96 2.31 9.58
CA VAL A 203 -38.71 2.93 9.12
C VAL A 203 -38.95 4.40 8.78
N GLY A 204 -38.50 5.32 9.61
CA GLY A 204 -38.41 6.76 9.30
C GLY A 204 -37.00 7.12 8.89
N PHE A 205 -36.67 6.98 7.60
CA PHE A 205 -35.31 7.18 7.11
C PHE A 205 -34.85 8.65 7.26
N PRO A 206 -33.60 8.93 7.67
CA PRO A 206 -32.54 8.03 8.12
C PRO A 206 -32.42 7.96 9.65
N LEU A 207 -33.47 8.27 10.41
CA LEU A 207 -33.35 8.46 11.85
C LEU A 207 -34.00 7.34 12.67
N TYR A 208 -35.01 6.65 12.14
CA TYR A 208 -35.83 5.72 12.89
C TYR A 208 -36.01 4.38 12.17
N TRP A 209 -35.83 3.27 12.87
CA TRP A 209 -36.15 1.91 12.45
C TRP A 209 -36.66 1.11 13.64
N ARG A 210 -37.73 0.34 13.46
CA ARG A 210 -38.23 -0.60 14.45
C ARG A 210 -38.62 -1.90 13.78
N PHE A 211 -38.16 -3.01 14.33
CA PHE A 211 -38.44 -4.36 13.87
C PHE A 211 -38.93 -5.20 15.04
N LYS A 212 -40.19 -5.61 14.99
CA LYS A 212 -40.81 -6.56 15.92
C LYS A 212 -41.06 -7.88 15.21
N ARG A 213 -40.69 -8.98 15.86
CA ARG A 213 -40.97 -10.33 15.36
C ARG A 213 -41.09 -11.32 16.51
N GLN A 214 -42.15 -12.12 16.48
CA GLN A 214 -42.27 -13.29 17.34
C GLN A 214 -41.41 -14.44 16.79
N ARG A 215 -40.59 -15.08 17.65
CA ARG A 215 -39.77 -16.27 17.32
C ARG A 215 -40.05 -17.38 18.33
N ALA A 216 -39.71 -18.63 17.99
CA ALA A 216 -39.77 -19.77 18.92
C ALA A 216 -38.93 -19.54 20.20
N ALA A 217 -37.80 -18.84 20.09
CA ALA A 217 -36.94 -18.45 21.23
C ALA A 217 -37.45 -17.22 22.02
N GLY A 218 -38.64 -16.69 21.70
CA GLY A 218 -39.26 -15.53 22.33
C GLY A 218 -39.32 -14.27 21.44
N PRO A 219 -39.93 -13.17 21.95
CA PRO A 219 -40.12 -11.94 21.18
C PRO A 219 -38.79 -11.21 20.94
N LEU A 220 -38.62 -10.68 19.71
CA LEU A 220 -37.53 -9.78 19.34
C LEU A 220 -38.11 -8.39 19.03
N ASP A 221 -37.66 -7.35 19.76
CA ASP A 221 -37.96 -5.94 19.47
C ASP A 221 -36.64 -5.19 19.31
N VAL A 222 -36.35 -4.77 18.08
CA VAL A 222 -35.18 -3.96 17.71
C VAL A 222 -35.68 -2.56 17.38
N GLN A 223 -35.14 -1.55 18.02
CA GLN A 223 -35.48 -0.15 17.80
C GLN A 223 -34.21 0.67 17.65
N VAL A 224 -34.12 1.47 16.61
CA VAL A 224 -33.02 2.38 16.30
C VAL A 224 -33.65 3.74 16.07
N ALA A 225 -33.39 4.71 16.93
CA ALA A 225 -33.79 6.10 16.76
C ALA A 225 -32.53 6.97 16.97
N VAL A 226 -31.71 7.13 15.93
CA VAL A 226 -30.35 7.70 16.01
C VAL A 226 -30.34 8.98 16.85
N PRO A 227 -29.48 9.09 17.88
CA PRO A 227 -28.38 8.17 18.27
C PRO A 227 -28.77 7.00 19.20
N TRP A 228 -30.04 6.88 19.57
CA TRP A 228 -30.54 5.85 20.47
C TRP A 228 -30.74 4.51 19.75
N PHE A 229 -30.38 3.41 20.39
CA PHE A 229 -30.77 2.08 19.93
C PHE A 229 -31.09 1.15 21.11
N ARG A 230 -32.04 0.24 20.90
CA ARG A 230 -32.52 -0.72 21.88
C ARG A 230 -32.78 -2.06 21.20
N VAL A 231 -32.27 -3.14 21.79
CA VAL A 231 -32.58 -4.51 21.39
C VAL A 231 -33.09 -5.26 22.61
N ARG A 232 -34.29 -5.83 22.50
CA ARG A 232 -34.89 -6.64 23.57
C ARG A 232 -35.18 -8.04 23.03
N THR A 233 -34.76 -9.04 23.81
CA THR A 233 -35.05 -10.46 23.64
C THR A 233 -35.79 -10.99 24.87
N ALA A 234 -36.09 -12.29 24.93
CA ALA A 234 -36.74 -12.91 26.10
C ALA A 234 -35.91 -12.79 27.40
N SER A 235 -34.59 -13.01 27.32
CA SER A 235 -33.71 -13.07 28.50
C SER A 235 -32.70 -11.91 28.61
N SER A 236 -32.55 -11.10 27.56
CA SER A 236 -31.57 -10.01 27.54
C SER A 236 -32.12 -8.72 26.93
N SER A 237 -31.62 -7.60 27.42
CA SER A 237 -31.87 -6.27 26.85
C SER A 237 -30.57 -5.49 26.68
N LEU A 238 -30.41 -4.85 25.54
CA LEU A 238 -29.32 -3.94 25.20
C LEU A 238 -29.92 -2.56 24.92
N ARG A 239 -29.35 -1.52 25.52
CA ARG A 239 -29.75 -0.12 25.37
C ARG A 239 -28.50 0.70 25.06
N SER A 240 -28.64 1.73 24.24
CA SER A 240 -27.52 2.59 23.89
C SER A 240 -27.97 3.97 23.45
N PHE A 241 -27.12 4.96 23.70
CA PHE A 241 -27.18 6.31 23.14
C PHE A 241 -25.79 6.57 22.53
N PHE A 242 -25.63 6.22 21.25
CA PHE A 242 -24.32 6.19 20.59
C PHE A 242 -23.74 7.60 20.39
N PRO A 243 -22.42 7.83 20.61
CA PRO A 243 -21.40 6.92 21.12
C PRO A 243 -21.15 7.10 22.63
N VAL A 244 -22.14 7.60 23.38
CA VAL A 244 -21.95 8.04 24.78
C VAL A 244 -22.31 6.94 25.78
N TYR A 245 -23.36 6.16 25.53
CA TYR A 245 -23.84 5.19 26.50
C TYR A 245 -24.15 3.83 25.86
N TRP A 246 -23.78 2.74 26.55
CA TRP A 246 -24.23 1.38 26.25
C TRP A 246 -24.51 0.64 27.55
N GLY A 247 -25.62 -0.07 27.64
CA GLY A 247 -25.94 -0.91 28.79
C GLY A 247 -26.62 -2.20 28.37
N ARG A 248 -26.24 -3.30 29.03
CA ARG A 248 -26.82 -4.62 28.81
C ARG A 248 -27.22 -5.25 30.14
N THR A 249 -28.39 -5.88 30.12
CA THR A 249 -28.88 -6.72 31.22
C THR A 249 -29.15 -8.11 30.66
N ASP A 250 -28.57 -9.13 31.31
CA ASP A 250 -28.73 -10.54 30.96
C ASP A 250 -29.31 -11.27 32.18
N ALA A 251 -30.63 -11.44 32.18
CA ALA A 251 -31.36 -11.99 33.32
C ALA A 251 -30.99 -13.46 33.58
N ALA A 252 -30.66 -14.23 32.53
CA ALA A 252 -30.30 -15.64 32.65
C ALA A 252 -28.97 -15.86 33.36
N ARG A 253 -28.05 -14.90 33.28
CA ARG A 253 -26.71 -14.98 33.91
C ARG A 253 -26.57 -14.12 35.17
N GLY A 254 -27.62 -13.39 35.57
CA GLY A 254 -27.55 -12.40 36.65
C GLY A 254 -26.50 -11.31 36.39
N ALA A 255 -26.22 -11.01 35.12
CA ALA A 255 -25.12 -10.14 34.72
C ALA A 255 -25.65 -8.82 34.15
N ARG A 256 -25.05 -7.71 34.59
CA ARG A 256 -25.37 -6.36 34.11
C ARG A 256 -24.09 -5.59 33.84
N TRP A 257 -24.08 -4.79 32.77
CA TRP A 257 -23.03 -3.79 32.58
C TRP A 257 -23.59 -2.52 31.94
N ASP A 258 -22.96 -1.40 32.27
CA ASP A 258 -23.27 -0.05 31.81
C ASP A 258 -21.94 0.67 31.50
N ILE A 259 -21.89 1.37 30.36
CA ILE A 259 -20.73 2.14 29.87
C ILE A 259 -21.22 3.53 29.57
N LEU A 260 -20.57 4.55 30.13
CA LEU A 260 -20.71 5.95 29.78
C LEU A 260 -19.37 6.39 29.17
N PHE A 261 -19.18 6.22 27.87
CA PHE A 261 -17.89 6.45 27.22
C PHE A 261 -17.55 7.96 27.11
N PRO A 262 -16.29 8.36 27.32
CA PRO A 262 -15.17 7.57 27.85
C PRO A 262 -15.12 7.55 29.40
N LEU A 263 -16.09 8.19 30.06
CA LEU A 263 -16.06 8.59 31.47
C LEU A 263 -16.21 7.46 32.48
N ALA A 264 -17.11 6.49 32.28
CA ALA A 264 -17.40 5.48 33.28
C ALA A 264 -17.76 4.10 32.71
N PHE A 265 -17.50 3.07 33.49
CA PHE A 265 -17.85 1.69 33.22
C PHE A 265 -18.22 0.99 34.52
N GLY A 266 -19.37 0.31 34.54
CA GLY A 266 -19.84 -0.51 35.65
C GLY A 266 -20.25 -1.89 35.16
N ALA A 267 -19.83 -2.95 35.85
CA ALA A 267 -20.28 -4.31 35.58
C ALA A 267 -20.49 -5.08 36.89
N GLU A 268 -21.61 -5.76 36.98
CA GLU A 268 -22.03 -6.60 38.11
C GLU A 268 -22.27 -8.03 37.62
N ARG A 269 -21.70 -8.99 38.34
CA ARG A 269 -21.90 -10.42 38.18
C ARG A 269 -22.01 -11.07 39.56
N PRO A 270 -22.58 -12.29 39.68
CA PRO A 270 -22.64 -13.00 40.96
C PRO A 270 -21.28 -13.23 41.62
N ASP A 271 -20.23 -13.38 40.82
CA ASP A 271 -18.86 -13.73 41.22
C ASP A 271 -17.89 -12.53 41.27
N GLY A 272 -18.32 -11.33 40.86
CA GLY A 272 -17.42 -10.19 40.78
C GLY A 272 -18.07 -8.88 40.36
N SER A 273 -17.39 -7.78 40.67
CA SER A 273 -17.86 -6.42 40.36
C SER A 273 -16.72 -5.58 39.81
N ARG A 274 -17.01 -4.73 38.83
CA ARG A 274 -16.06 -3.80 38.24
C ARG A 274 -16.69 -2.41 38.18
N SER A 275 -16.00 -1.42 38.69
CA SER A 275 -16.40 -0.01 38.61
C SER A 275 -15.20 0.82 38.18
N LEU A 276 -15.38 1.69 37.20
CA LEU A 276 -14.34 2.53 36.62
C LEU A 276 -14.96 3.89 36.30
N ILE A 277 -14.29 4.96 36.71
CA ILE A 277 -14.56 6.35 36.33
C ILE A 277 -13.22 6.89 35.84
N THR A 278 -13.03 7.04 34.54
CA THR A 278 -11.73 7.40 33.98
C THR A 278 -11.47 8.91 34.12
N PRO A 279 -10.21 9.33 34.39
CA PRO A 279 -9.11 8.56 34.96
C PRO A 279 -9.15 8.53 36.51
N LEU A 280 -10.24 9.01 37.13
CA LEU A 280 -10.29 9.35 38.55
C LEU A 280 -10.45 8.17 39.50
N TYR A 281 -11.03 7.06 39.09
CA TYR A 281 -11.33 5.97 40.00
C TYR A 281 -11.44 4.62 39.29
N SER A 282 -10.97 3.56 39.92
CA SER A 282 -11.32 2.20 39.54
C SER A 282 -11.39 1.30 40.77
N ARG A 283 -12.23 0.28 40.71
CA ARG A 283 -12.33 -0.80 41.68
C ARG A 283 -12.76 -2.07 40.97
N PHE A 284 -11.91 -3.09 41.06
CA PHE A 284 -12.11 -4.40 40.49
C PHE A 284 -12.11 -5.42 41.62
N ARG A 285 -13.09 -6.32 41.60
CA ARG A 285 -13.16 -7.50 42.47
C ARG A 285 -13.18 -8.74 41.58
N ASP A 286 -12.13 -9.54 41.69
CA ASP A 286 -12.00 -10.78 40.94
C ASP A 286 -12.70 -11.95 41.66
N PRO A 287 -13.03 -13.05 40.97
CA PRO A 287 -13.68 -14.22 41.56
C PRO A 287 -12.89 -14.84 42.74
N ASP A 288 -11.56 -14.72 42.74
CA ASP A 288 -10.68 -15.21 43.81
C ASP A 288 -10.70 -14.33 45.08
N GLY A 289 -11.54 -13.28 45.12
CA GLY A 289 -11.70 -12.40 46.28
C GLY A 289 -10.72 -11.22 46.34
N ARG A 290 -9.76 -11.14 45.42
CA ARG A 290 -8.82 -10.02 45.29
C ARG A 290 -9.56 -8.74 44.93
N THR A 291 -9.22 -7.63 45.60
CA THR A 291 -9.77 -6.30 45.29
C THR A 291 -8.64 -5.32 44.97
N TYR A 292 -8.70 -4.64 43.83
CA TYR A 292 -7.68 -3.67 43.42
C TYR A 292 -8.28 -2.52 42.63
N GLY A 293 -7.56 -1.39 42.54
CA GLY A 293 -8.02 -0.24 41.80
C GLY A 293 -7.24 1.03 42.12
N HIS A 294 -7.86 2.18 41.85
CA HIS A 294 -7.27 3.48 42.13
C HIS A 294 -8.30 4.57 42.44
N ALA A 295 -7.86 5.66 43.05
CA ALA A 295 -8.58 6.90 43.28
C ALA A 295 -7.60 8.07 43.02
N GLY A 296 -7.69 8.70 41.86
CA GLY A 296 -6.72 9.68 41.37
C GLY A 296 -5.34 9.03 41.19
N LEU A 297 -4.34 9.52 41.92
CA LEU A 297 -2.98 8.96 41.94
C LEU A 297 -2.82 7.82 42.96
N PHE A 298 -3.81 7.59 43.82
CA PHE A 298 -3.78 6.55 44.84
C PHE A 298 -4.19 5.21 44.26
N THR A 299 -3.29 4.25 44.14
CA THR A 299 -3.57 2.86 43.76
C THR A 299 -3.63 1.98 45.00
N PHE A 300 -4.54 1.01 45.03
CA PHE A 300 -4.65 0.06 46.13
C PHE A 300 -4.86 -1.37 45.62
N SER A 301 -4.37 -2.35 46.37
CA SER A 301 -4.70 -3.75 46.19
C SER A 301 -4.74 -4.48 47.53
N ARG A 302 -5.72 -5.35 47.69
CA ARG A 302 -5.89 -6.22 48.86
C ARG A 302 -5.97 -7.66 48.37
N GLU A 303 -5.02 -8.46 48.83
CA GLU A 303 -4.92 -9.88 48.52
C GLU A 303 -5.75 -10.72 49.50
N PRO A 304 -6.27 -11.88 49.07
CA PRO A 304 -7.06 -12.77 49.94
C PRO A 304 -6.31 -13.25 51.19
N TRP A 305 -4.99 -13.46 51.09
CA TRP A 305 -4.13 -13.96 52.18
C TRP A 305 -3.61 -12.85 53.12
N GLY A 306 -4.17 -11.64 53.05
CA GLY A 306 -3.87 -10.55 53.98
C GLY A 306 -2.80 -9.56 53.52
N GLY A 307 -2.16 -9.79 52.36
CA GLY A 307 -1.25 -8.81 51.76
C GLY A 307 -2.00 -7.55 51.30
N LYS A 308 -1.42 -6.37 51.52
CA LYS A 308 -1.96 -5.10 50.99
C LYS A 308 -0.87 -4.26 50.34
N SER A 309 -1.23 -3.58 49.26
CA SER A 309 -0.36 -2.62 48.57
C SER A 309 -1.11 -1.32 48.37
N GLU A 310 -0.47 -0.22 48.71
CA GLU A 310 -1.01 1.14 48.58
C GLU A 310 0.09 2.00 47.95
N SER A 311 -0.25 2.82 46.98
CA SER A 311 0.74 3.70 46.33
C SER A 311 0.12 5.00 45.90
N ILE A 312 0.87 6.11 46.02
CA ILE A 312 0.57 7.39 45.39
C ILE A 312 1.62 7.56 44.29
N LEU A 313 1.27 7.19 43.05
CA LEU A 313 2.24 7.12 41.95
C LEU A 313 2.80 8.51 41.58
N PRO A 314 4.11 8.64 41.25
CA PRO A 314 5.20 7.69 41.48
C PRO A 314 5.90 7.87 42.85
N PHE A 315 5.36 8.73 43.71
CA PHE A 315 6.04 9.27 44.88
C PHE A 315 6.11 8.30 46.05
N VAL A 316 5.03 7.60 46.36
CA VAL A 316 4.91 6.77 47.56
C VAL A 316 4.45 5.37 47.18
N SER A 317 5.08 4.34 47.71
CA SER A 317 4.54 2.98 47.67
C SER A 317 4.78 2.27 48.99
N TYR A 318 3.70 1.74 49.57
CA TYR A 318 3.70 0.93 50.77
C TYR A 318 3.17 -0.45 50.42
N ARG A 319 3.95 -1.48 50.72
CA ARG A 319 3.55 -2.87 50.59
C ARG A 319 3.75 -3.57 51.92
N GLU A 320 2.70 -4.22 52.37
CA GLU A 320 2.69 -5.01 53.59
C GLU A 320 2.37 -6.46 53.24
N GLU A 321 3.28 -7.34 53.63
CA GLU A 321 3.13 -8.79 53.62
C GLU A 321 3.04 -9.29 55.09
N PRO A 322 2.59 -10.52 55.36
CA PRO A 322 2.43 -11.02 56.73
C PRO A 322 3.68 -10.88 57.62
N ASP A 323 4.88 -11.05 57.03
CA ASP A 323 6.14 -11.10 57.79
C ASP A 323 7.05 -9.87 57.57
N SER A 324 6.76 -9.03 56.58
CA SER A 324 7.61 -7.91 56.22
C SER A 324 6.83 -6.73 55.64
N PHE A 325 7.42 -5.53 55.73
CA PHE A 325 6.91 -4.38 55.01
C PHE A 325 8.00 -3.73 54.17
N ARG A 326 7.55 -3.08 53.09
CA ARG A 326 8.37 -2.27 52.20
C ARG A 326 7.70 -0.92 52.02
N PHE A 327 8.40 0.13 52.39
CA PHE A 327 8.01 1.51 52.15
C PHE A 327 8.97 2.16 51.16
N ARG A 328 8.43 2.98 50.26
CA ARG A 328 9.20 3.80 49.33
C ARG A 328 8.60 5.20 49.30
N PHE A 329 9.46 6.21 49.38
CA PHE A 329 9.15 7.61 49.15
C PHE A 329 10.24 8.19 48.24
N LEU A 330 9.94 8.44 46.96
CA LEU A 330 10.92 8.88 45.95
C LEU A 330 12.12 7.92 45.85
N THR A 331 13.29 8.39 46.30
CA THR A 331 14.57 7.68 46.35
C THR A 331 14.84 7.03 47.72
N PHE A 332 13.97 7.27 48.71
CA PHE A 332 13.97 6.59 50.00
C PHE A 332 13.24 5.25 49.89
N ILE A 333 13.90 4.16 50.29
CA ILE A 333 13.34 2.80 50.36
C ILE A 333 13.68 2.26 51.74
N ALA A 334 12.67 1.78 52.46
CA ALA A 334 12.84 1.08 53.73
C ALA A 334 12.20 -0.31 53.63
N ARG A 335 12.99 -1.34 53.88
CA ARG A 335 12.53 -2.72 54.03
C ARG A 335 12.87 -3.20 55.44
N ARG A 336 11.89 -3.76 56.14
CA ARG A 336 12.10 -4.38 57.46
C ARG A 336 11.25 -5.62 57.60
N ASP A 337 11.85 -6.64 58.20
CA ASP A 337 11.13 -7.83 58.65
C ASP A 337 10.57 -7.56 60.05
N ARG A 338 9.39 -8.12 60.37
CA ARG A 338 8.73 -7.90 61.68
C ARG A 338 9.59 -8.36 62.86
N GLY A 339 10.46 -9.36 62.67
CA GLY A 339 11.40 -9.87 63.69
C GLY A 339 12.72 -9.09 63.84
N GLY A 340 12.95 -8.03 63.04
CA GLY A 340 14.15 -7.18 63.16
C GLY A 340 15.48 -7.82 62.73
N ALA A 341 15.47 -9.08 62.27
CA ALA A 341 16.65 -9.81 61.80
C ALA A 341 17.29 -9.19 60.54
N HIS A 342 16.48 -8.51 59.72
CA HIS A 342 16.92 -7.84 58.50
C HIS A 342 16.29 -6.44 58.38
N SER A 343 17.12 -5.44 58.11
CA SER A 343 16.69 -4.10 57.72
C SER A 343 17.58 -3.54 56.62
N ASP A 344 16.97 -3.01 55.57
CA ASP A 344 17.65 -2.34 54.46
C ASP A 344 16.99 -0.98 54.20
N THR A 345 17.73 0.09 54.45
CA THR A 345 17.29 1.47 54.23
C THR A 345 18.17 2.11 53.19
N ILE A 346 17.59 2.53 52.06
CA ILE A 346 18.28 3.18 50.95
C ILE A 346 17.74 4.60 50.86
N LEU A 347 18.61 5.59 50.91
CA LEU A 347 18.36 6.99 50.60
C LEU A 347 19.19 7.32 49.36
N TRP A 348 18.73 6.94 48.18
CA TRP A 348 19.55 7.07 46.97
C TRP A 348 19.64 8.54 46.51
N PRO A 349 20.80 9.03 46.04
CA PRO A 349 22.11 8.36 46.01
C PRO A 349 22.93 8.52 47.31
N LEU A 350 22.41 9.19 48.34
CA LEU A 350 23.13 9.64 49.53
C LEU A 350 23.66 8.53 50.45
N ALA A 351 22.85 7.52 50.74
CA ALA A 351 23.25 6.48 51.69
C ALA A 351 22.46 5.17 51.50
N ARG A 352 23.07 4.04 51.88
CA ARG A 352 22.42 2.76 52.12
C ARG A 352 22.92 2.20 53.45
N PHE A 353 21.98 1.86 54.31
CA PHE A 353 22.20 1.21 55.59
C PHE A 353 21.60 -0.18 55.54
N LYS A 354 22.45 -1.21 55.60
CA LYS A 354 22.03 -2.60 55.63
C LYS A 354 22.47 -3.23 56.94
N ARG A 355 21.52 -3.86 57.64
CA ARG A 355 21.76 -4.63 58.85
C ARG A 355 21.14 -6.01 58.66
N ASP A 356 22.01 -7.01 58.67
CA ASP A 356 21.65 -8.42 58.80
C ASP A 356 22.01 -8.88 60.25
N ALA A 357 21.78 -10.15 60.59
CA ALA A 357 22.02 -10.68 61.94
C ALA A 357 23.44 -10.37 62.47
N ASP A 358 24.49 -10.68 61.70
CA ASP A 358 25.90 -10.55 62.11
C ASP A 358 26.72 -9.56 61.26
N ARG A 359 26.06 -8.85 60.33
CA ARG A 359 26.73 -7.97 59.36
C ARG A 359 26.11 -6.59 59.34
N ARG A 360 26.96 -5.56 59.39
CA ARG A 360 26.55 -4.15 59.28
C ARG A 360 27.24 -3.52 58.08
N GLN A 361 26.46 -2.88 57.22
CA GLN A 361 26.97 -2.17 56.05
C GLN A 361 26.44 -0.74 55.99
N VAL A 362 27.33 0.19 55.74
CA VAL A 362 27.02 1.58 55.42
C VAL A 362 27.71 1.91 54.10
N LEU A 363 26.94 2.41 53.13
CA LEU A 363 27.45 2.85 51.84
C LEU A 363 26.93 4.26 51.57
N THR A 364 27.81 5.19 51.25
CA THR A 364 27.51 6.53 50.74
C THR A 364 28.30 6.75 49.44
N PRO A 365 28.06 7.83 48.69
CA PRO A 365 28.86 8.15 47.50
C PRO A 365 30.37 8.27 47.77
N VAL A 366 30.74 8.67 48.98
CA VAL A 366 32.14 8.97 49.34
C VAL A 366 32.71 7.98 50.36
N ALA A 367 31.89 7.19 51.05
CA ALA A 367 32.34 6.31 52.11
C ALA A 367 31.67 4.93 52.04
N TYR A 368 32.43 3.90 52.37
CA TYR A 368 31.92 2.54 52.54
C TYR A 368 32.49 1.96 53.81
N TRP A 369 31.64 1.26 54.56
CA TRP A 369 32.04 0.53 55.75
C TRP A 369 31.25 -0.76 55.85
N ASP A 370 31.97 -1.87 56.05
CA ASP A 370 31.42 -3.22 56.12
C ASP A 370 32.16 -3.99 57.21
N ARG A 371 31.38 -4.47 58.19
CA ARG A 371 31.89 -5.22 59.33
C ARG A 371 31.12 -6.53 59.45
N ASP A 372 31.87 -7.62 59.40
CA ASP A 372 31.44 -8.99 59.70
C ASP A 372 32.41 -9.60 60.75
N PRO A 373 32.15 -10.82 61.26
CA PRO A 373 32.99 -11.44 62.30
C PRO A 373 34.44 -11.71 61.88
N GLU A 374 34.74 -11.88 60.59
CA GLU A 374 36.07 -12.24 60.09
C GLU A 374 36.88 -11.02 59.59
N MET A 375 36.17 -9.98 59.14
CA MET A 375 36.73 -8.87 58.39
C MET A 375 36.06 -7.54 58.75
N SER A 376 36.90 -6.53 58.93
CA SER A 376 36.49 -5.13 58.93
C SER A 376 37.14 -4.43 57.76
N ARG A 377 36.33 -3.84 56.88
CA ARG A 377 36.81 -3.10 55.71
C ARG A 377 36.03 -1.82 55.48
N GLY A 378 36.70 -0.82 54.95
CA GLY A 378 36.06 0.42 54.54
C GLY A 378 36.94 1.27 53.66
N PHE A 379 36.32 2.24 53.01
CA PHE A 379 37.03 3.28 52.28
C PHE A 379 36.35 4.63 52.47
N LEU A 380 37.15 5.69 52.38
CA LEU A 380 36.70 7.07 52.14
C LEU A 380 37.29 7.48 50.79
N PHE A 381 36.49 7.38 49.75
CA PHE A 381 36.90 7.60 48.37
C PHE A 381 37.37 9.06 48.17
N PRO A 382 38.44 9.30 47.39
CA PRO A 382 39.44 8.37 46.86
C PRO A 382 40.71 8.35 47.74
N TYR A 383 40.62 8.63 49.04
CA TYR A 383 41.80 8.91 49.85
C TYR A 383 42.15 7.78 50.80
N PHE A 384 41.19 7.17 51.50
CA PHE A 384 41.48 6.20 52.54
C PHE A 384 40.90 4.84 52.23
N TRP A 385 41.70 3.78 52.38
CA TRP A 385 41.23 2.40 52.41
C TRP A 385 41.83 1.69 53.61
N LEU A 386 40.98 1.03 54.36
CA LEU A 386 41.34 0.28 55.56
C LEU A 386 40.78 -1.13 55.43
N ARG A 387 41.63 -2.12 55.65
CA ARG A 387 41.24 -3.52 55.74
C ARG A 387 42.01 -4.20 56.84
N SER A 388 41.29 -4.83 57.75
CA SER A 388 41.82 -5.67 58.81
C SER A 388 41.11 -7.01 58.78
N ARG A 389 41.87 -8.11 58.84
CA ARG A 389 41.35 -9.47 59.03
C ARG A 389 41.81 -10.02 60.37
N SER A 390 41.06 -10.98 60.90
CA SER A 390 41.43 -11.72 62.12
C SER A 390 42.76 -12.47 62.00
N THR A 391 43.20 -12.84 60.79
CA THR A 391 44.44 -13.58 60.49
C THR A 391 45.73 -12.74 60.60
N GLY A 392 45.66 -11.48 61.06
CA GLY A 392 46.82 -10.58 61.16
C GLY A 392 47.10 -9.72 59.92
N GLU A 393 46.36 -9.91 58.82
CA GLU A 393 46.45 -9.07 57.61
C GLU A 393 45.96 -7.65 57.90
N ARG A 394 46.83 -6.65 57.69
CA ARG A 394 46.49 -5.23 57.79
C ARG A 394 46.91 -4.48 56.53
N LYS A 395 45.96 -3.76 55.93
CA LYS A 395 46.19 -2.90 54.76
C LYS A 395 45.65 -1.52 55.05
N SER A 396 46.54 -0.53 55.01
CA SER A 396 46.22 0.89 55.21
C SER A 396 46.74 1.69 54.04
N VAL A 397 45.86 2.38 53.34
CA VAL A 397 46.18 3.18 52.15
C VAL A 397 45.61 4.58 52.37
N ALA A 398 46.48 5.58 52.39
CA ALA A 398 46.16 6.98 52.25
C ALA A 398 46.69 7.44 50.88
N PHE A 399 45.88 7.31 49.83
CA PHE A 399 46.27 7.67 48.46
C PHE A 399 46.35 9.20 48.28
N PRO A 400 47.32 9.72 47.51
CA PRO A 400 48.44 9.01 46.88
C PRO A 400 49.69 8.91 47.77
N VAL A 401 49.62 9.35 49.03
CA VAL A 401 50.81 9.68 49.84
C VAL A 401 51.43 8.49 50.59
N TYR A 402 50.65 7.49 50.99
CA TYR A 402 51.14 6.47 51.91
C TYR A 402 50.39 5.15 51.78
N TRP A 403 51.10 4.06 51.49
CA TRP A 403 50.55 2.71 51.47
C TRP A 403 51.36 1.79 52.40
N ASN A 404 50.68 1.10 53.30
CA ASN A 404 51.26 0.12 54.21
C ASN A 404 50.53 -1.22 54.09
N PHE A 405 51.29 -2.25 53.71
CA PHE A 405 50.80 -3.60 53.57
C PHE A 405 51.59 -4.51 54.51
N GLN A 406 50.88 -5.13 55.45
CA GLN A 406 51.43 -6.12 56.38
C GLN A 406 50.72 -7.45 56.15
N ASP A 407 51.51 -8.46 55.83
CA ASP A 407 51.06 -9.83 55.57
C ASP A 407 52.01 -10.79 56.30
N GLY A 408 51.51 -11.59 57.24
CA GLY A 408 52.22 -12.61 58.06
C GLY A 408 53.71 -12.38 58.34
N GLU A 409 54.56 -12.61 57.34
CA GLU A 409 56.03 -12.61 57.40
C GLU A 409 56.71 -11.40 56.73
N GLY A 410 55.97 -10.49 56.09
CA GLY A 410 56.50 -9.40 55.27
C GLY A 410 55.81 -8.06 55.47
N ARG A 411 56.58 -6.98 55.25
CA ARG A 411 56.09 -5.60 55.35
C ARG A 411 56.50 -4.80 54.11
N THR A 412 55.52 -4.10 53.55
CA THR A 412 55.73 -3.17 52.43
C THR A 412 55.24 -1.79 52.84
N THR A 413 56.09 -0.78 52.73
CA THR A 413 55.73 0.63 52.93
C THR A 413 56.10 1.42 51.67
N VAL A 414 55.13 2.15 51.12
CA VAL A 414 55.30 2.96 49.91
C VAL A 414 54.87 4.38 50.22
N VAL A 415 55.71 5.35 49.87
CA VAL A 415 55.43 6.79 49.88
C VAL A 415 55.66 7.30 48.46
N PRO A 416 54.67 7.14 47.55
CA PRO A 416 54.84 7.51 46.15
C PRO A 416 55.15 9.01 45.94
N PRO A 417 55.90 9.37 44.88
CA PRO A 417 56.71 8.51 44.02
C PRO A 417 58.11 8.23 44.61
N LEU A 418 58.37 8.69 45.84
CA LEU A 418 59.73 8.86 46.37
C LEU A 418 60.27 7.61 47.03
N LEU A 419 59.54 6.99 47.95
CA LEU A 419 60.07 5.91 48.79
C LEU A 419 59.29 4.61 48.59
N ALA A 420 60.01 3.50 48.50
CA ALA A 420 59.42 2.17 48.66
C ALA A 420 60.39 1.26 49.42
N PHE A 421 59.88 0.67 50.50
CA PHE A 421 60.60 -0.29 51.33
C PHE A 421 59.81 -1.59 51.36
N HIS A 422 60.50 -2.69 51.10
CA HIS A 422 59.94 -4.01 51.27
C HIS A 422 60.98 -4.92 51.91
N SER A 423 60.61 -5.55 53.02
CA SER A 423 61.47 -6.49 53.73
C SER A 423 60.71 -7.78 54.03
N ARG A 424 61.40 -8.89 53.81
CA ARG A 424 61.00 -10.26 54.12
C ARG A 424 62.27 -11.10 54.33
N PRO A 425 62.19 -12.26 55.00
CA PRO A 425 63.36 -13.13 55.16
C PRO A 425 64.07 -13.42 53.82
N GLY A 426 65.37 -13.11 53.74
CA GLY A 426 66.22 -13.34 52.55
C GLY A 426 66.07 -12.35 51.39
N TYR A 427 65.22 -11.32 51.51
CA TYR A 427 65.01 -10.33 50.45
C TYR A 427 64.69 -8.94 51.02
N ASP A 428 65.50 -7.96 50.63
CA ASP A 428 65.30 -6.57 50.98
C ASP A 428 65.32 -5.68 49.74
N LEU A 429 64.37 -4.75 49.70
CA LEU A 429 64.23 -3.72 48.67
C LEU A 429 64.15 -2.36 49.35
N ALA A 430 65.00 -1.43 48.93
CA ALA A 430 64.94 -0.03 49.30
C ALA A 430 65.00 0.83 48.03
N LEU A 431 64.02 1.69 47.85
CA LEU A 431 63.93 2.67 46.77
C LEU A 431 63.77 4.05 47.41
N ALA A 432 64.65 4.98 47.05
CA ALA A 432 64.48 6.41 47.23
C ALA A 432 64.69 7.10 45.88
N ALA A 433 63.63 7.17 45.08
CA ALA A 433 63.67 7.67 43.71
C ALA A 433 63.93 9.19 43.66
N PRO A 434 64.63 9.68 42.62
CA PRO A 434 65.38 8.91 41.63
C PRO A 434 66.78 8.46 42.12
N PHE A 435 67.19 8.85 43.33
CA PHE A 435 68.59 8.88 43.75
C PHE A 435 69.18 7.53 44.20
N TYR A 436 68.34 6.60 44.64
CA TYR A 436 68.82 5.37 45.26
C TYR A 436 67.87 4.21 44.98
N PHE A 437 68.44 3.10 44.54
CA PHE A 437 67.73 1.83 44.49
C PHE A 437 68.70 0.71 44.89
N ARG A 438 68.31 -0.08 45.88
CA ARG A 438 69.03 -1.27 46.32
C ARG A 438 68.09 -2.45 46.37
N ARG A 439 68.54 -3.55 45.77
CA ARG A 439 67.88 -4.85 45.84
C ARG A 439 68.89 -5.89 46.31
N ARG A 440 68.62 -6.52 47.44
CA ARG A 440 69.38 -7.65 47.98
C ARG A 440 68.53 -8.91 47.90
N LYS A 441 69.07 -9.95 47.25
CA LYS A 441 68.44 -11.28 47.17
C LYS A 441 69.50 -12.33 47.46
N GLY A 442 69.56 -12.83 48.70
CA GLY A 442 70.69 -13.64 49.17
C GLY A 442 72.02 -12.87 49.05
N ASP A 443 72.96 -13.42 48.29
CA ASP A 443 74.28 -12.83 48.00
C ASP A 443 74.31 -11.96 46.72
N ASP A 444 73.21 -11.86 45.95
CA ASP A 444 73.10 -10.97 44.79
C ASP A 444 72.69 -9.57 45.24
N THR A 445 73.62 -8.62 45.15
CA THR A 445 73.37 -7.21 45.48
C THR A 445 73.41 -6.37 44.21
N PHE A 446 72.31 -5.65 43.98
CA PHE A 446 72.22 -4.63 42.94
C PHE A 446 72.00 -3.26 43.57
N THR A 447 72.82 -2.30 43.19
CA THR A 447 72.77 -0.91 43.69
C THR A 447 72.77 0.04 42.50
N LEU A 448 71.89 1.03 42.53
CA LEU A 448 71.78 2.13 41.58
C LEU A 448 71.77 3.42 42.40
N ILE A 449 72.76 4.28 42.14
CA ILE A 449 72.88 5.63 42.69
C ILE A 449 73.21 6.53 41.49
N PRO A 450 72.23 7.11 40.77
CA PRO A 450 72.51 7.80 39.52
C PRO A 450 73.64 8.84 39.68
N PRO A 451 74.64 8.81 38.79
CA PRO A 451 74.70 8.03 37.55
C PRO A 451 75.34 6.63 37.66
N PHE A 452 75.68 6.16 38.85
CA PHE A 452 76.39 4.92 39.12
C PHE A 452 75.45 3.70 39.24
N LEU A 453 75.83 2.60 38.60
CA LEU A 453 75.19 1.29 38.73
C LEU A 453 76.24 0.25 39.10
N SER A 454 75.93 -0.64 40.04
CA SER A 454 76.79 -1.77 40.37
C SER A 454 76.00 -3.03 40.65
N ARG A 455 76.57 -4.17 40.27
CA ARG A 455 76.08 -5.48 40.67
C ARG A 455 77.23 -6.34 41.13
N GLU A 456 77.03 -6.98 42.27
CA GLU A 456 77.98 -7.91 42.89
C GLU A 456 77.28 -9.24 43.10
N ASN A 457 77.92 -10.30 42.60
CA ASN A 457 77.50 -11.68 42.79
C ASN A 457 78.73 -12.60 42.87
N PRO A 458 78.58 -13.87 43.29
CA PRO A 458 79.72 -14.78 43.42
C PRO A 458 80.49 -15.08 42.12
N ARG A 459 79.91 -14.83 40.94
CA ARG A 459 80.53 -15.12 39.63
C ARG A 459 81.31 -13.95 39.03
N GLY A 460 81.20 -12.76 39.62
CA GLY A 460 81.91 -11.57 39.14
C GLY A 460 81.22 -10.25 39.49
N ARG A 461 81.88 -9.17 39.08
CA ARG A 461 81.47 -7.79 39.38
C ARG A 461 81.41 -6.96 38.11
N TRP A 462 80.39 -6.12 38.01
CA TRP A 462 80.37 -5.06 37.02
C TRP A 462 79.82 -3.77 37.63
N TRP A 463 80.30 -2.67 37.09
CA TRP A 463 79.80 -1.34 37.42
C TRP A 463 79.80 -0.44 36.19
N SER A 464 78.95 0.58 36.24
CA SER A 464 78.77 1.54 35.16
C SER A 464 78.54 2.95 35.69
N VAL A 465 79.01 3.94 34.94
CA VAL A 465 78.68 5.36 35.13
C VAL A 465 77.92 5.84 33.91
N LEU A 466 76.74 6.40 34.13
CA LEU A 466 75.79 6.90 33.11
C LEU A 466 75.33 5.84 32.09
N GLY A 467 75.61 4.55 32.28
CA GLY A 467 75.43 3.55 31.23
C GLY A 467 76.39 3.73 30.04
N LEU A 468 77.32 4.69 30.11
CA LEU A 468 78.29 5.00 29.05
C LEU A 468 79.61 4.32 29.34
N TYR A 469 80.14 4.52 30.55
CA TYR A 469 81.34 3.82 31.00
C TYR A 469 80.93 2.50 31.64
N TRP A 470 81.48 1.39 31.18
CA TRP A 470 81.28 0.05 31.72
C TRP A 470 82.60 -0.58 32.05
N ASN A 471 82.70 -1.14 33.26
CA ASN A 471 83.80 -1.98 33.67
C ASN A 471 83.23 -3.30 34.17
N SER A 472 83.66 -4.39 33.56
CA SER A 472 83.26 -5.74 33.97
C SER A 472 84.46 -6.67 34.06
N GLY A 473 84.52 -7.40 35.18
CA GLY A 473 85.46 -8.48 35.43
C GLY A 473 84.69 -9.78 35.66
N ARG A 474 84.94 -10.77 34.82
CA ARG A 474 84.30 -12.09 34.92
C ARG A 474 85.27 -13.17 34.46
N GLU A 475 85.59 -14.12 35.35
CA GLU A 475 86.34 -15.37 35.04
C GLU A 475 87.51 -15.17 34.06
N GLY A 476 88.49 -14.32 34.42
CA GLY A 476 89.69 -14.06 33.61
C GLY A 476 89.50 -13.12 32.40
N ARG A 477 88.27 -12.71 32.08
CA ARG A 477 87.96 -11.68 31.07
C ARG A 477 87.77 -10.32 31.73
N THR A 478 88.48 -9.33 31.20
CA THR A 478 88.31 -7.91 31.58
C THR A 478 87.81 -7.12 30.38
N SER A 479 86.73 -6.37 30.57
CA SER A 479 86.12 -5.56 29.52
C SER A 479 85.88 -4.15 30.04
N VAL A 480 86.41 -3.18 29.31
CA VAL A 480 86.15 -1.75 29.51
C VAL A 480 85.45 -1.22 28.26
N ALA A 481 84.35 -0.51 28.43
CA ALA A 481 83.65 0.15 27.33
C ALA A 481 83.31 1.59 27.70
N LEU A 482 83.46 2.50 26.74
CA LEU A 482 82.88 3.83 26.76
C LEU A 482 81.95 3.91 25.57
N LEU A 483 80.69 3.51 25.75
CA LEU A 483 79.71 3.39 24.67
C LEU A 483 79.23 4.78 24.21
N PRO A 484 78.98 4.99 22.90
CA PRO A 484 79.26 4.07 21.78
C PRO A 484 80.70 4.16 21.26
N LEU A 485 81.57 4.99 21.85
CA LEU A 485 82.90 5.35 21.33
C LEU A 485 83.87 4.18 21.20
N PHE A 486 84.03 3.37 22.24
CA PHE A 486 84.87 2.18 22.15
C PHE A 486 84.46 1.08 23.14
N ARG A 487 84.83 -0.14 22.79
CA ARG A 487 84.88 -1.26 23.73
C ARG A 487 86.16 -2.06 23.51
N LYS A 488 86.91 -2.27 24.59
CA LYS A 488 88.11 -3.10 24.62
C LYS A 488 87.88 -4.27 25.55
N SER A 489 88.09 -5.48 25.06
CA SER A 489 88.09 -6.69 25.89
C SER A 489 89.43 -7.38 25.80
N ARG A 490 89.95 -7.81 26.95
CA ARG A 490 91.09 -8.71 27.06
C ARG A 490 90.60 -10.03 27.63
N PHE A 491 91.04 -11.11 27.01
CA PHE A 491 90.81 -12.50 27.43
C PHE A 491 92.12 -13.27 27.22
N PRO A 492 92.28 -14.47 27.81
CA PRO A 492 93.58 -15.14 27.91
C PRO A 492 94.35 -15.26 26.58
N ASP A 493 93.67 -15.56 25.48
CA ASP A 493 94.30 -15.92 24.20
C ASP A 493 94.18 -14.83 23.12
N GLY A 494 93.74 -13.61 23.50
CA GLY A 494 93.49 -12.56 22.52
C GLY A 494 92.89 -11.27 23.04
N SER A 495 92.48 -10.43 22.08
CA SER A 495 91.84 -9.15 22.39
C SER A 495 90.84 -8.75 21.32
N SER A 496 89.83 -8.00 21.74
CA SER A 496 88.90 -7.35 20.83
C SER A 496 88.85 -5.84 21.07
N LEU A 497 88.78 -5.10 19.97
CA LEU A 497 88.53 -3.67 19.93
C LEU A 497 87.34 -3.42 19.02
N PHE A 498 86.37 -2.68 19.54
CA PHE A 498 85.22 -2.20 18.80
C PHE A 498 85.19 -0.68 18.89
N LEU A 499 85.00 -0.02 17.75
CA LEU A 499 84.76 1.41 17.55
C LEU A 499 83.56 1.54 16.58
N PRO A 500 82.81 2.64 16.57
CA PRO A 500 81.85 2.91 15.50
C PRO A 500 82.55 2.87 14.14
N GLY A 501 82.04 2.07 13.20
CA GLY A 501 82.68 1.95 11.88
C GLY A 501 83.87 0.97 11.83
N PHE A 502 84.33 0.42 12.96
CA PHE A 502 85.50 -0.45 12.99
C PHE A 502 85.42 -1.54 14.08
N TYR A 503 85.61 -2.79 13.68
CA TYR A 503 85.76 -3.90 14.60
C TYR A 503 87.02 -4.68 14.28
N TYR A 504 87.75 -5.06 15.33
CA TYR A 504 88.93 -5.89 15.24
C TYR A 504 88.93 -6.93 16.36
N LEU A 505 89.07 -8.18 15.97
CA LEU A 505 89.32 -9.31 16.86
C LEU A 505 90.62 -9.97 16.45
N ARG A 506 91.46 -10.23 17.45
CA ARG A 506 92.65 -11.05 17.32
C ARG A 506 92.60 -12.19 18.32
N GLU A 507 92.66 -13.40 17.81
CA GLU A 507 92.76 -14.65 18.56
C GLU A 507 93.98 -15.40 18.01
N GLY A 508 95.09 -15.39 18.78
CA GLY A 508 96.38 -15.92 18.31
C GLY A 508 96.90 -15.26 17.00
N LYS A 509 96.99 -16.06 15.92
CA LYS A 509 97.37 -15.65 14.56
C LYS A 509 96.17 -15.32 13.66
N GLU A 510 94.94 -15.55 14.11
CA GLU A 510 93.72 -15.28 13.35
C GLU A 510 93.26 -13.83 13.58
N THR A 511 92.78 -13.20 12.51
CA THR A 511 92.25 -11.84 12.57
C THR A 511 90.93 -11.75 11.83
N GLN A 512 89.91 -11.23 12.49
CA GLN A 512 88.65 -10.89 11.84
C GLN A 512 88.21 -9.49 12.23
N GLY A 513 87.54 -8.81 11.30
CA GLY A 513 87.16 -7.43 11.52
C GLY A 513 86.36 -6.84 10.38
N TRP A 514 85.96 -5.60 10.59
CA TRP A 514 85.38 -4.78 9.54
C TRP A 514 85.80 -3.32 9.73
N ALA A 515 85.94 -2.60 8.62
CA ALA A 515 86.26 -1.19 8.56
C ALA A 515 85.34 -0.56 7.50
N GLY A 516 84.28 0.13 7.96
CA GLY A 516 83.18 0.56 7.10
C GLY A 516 82.52 -0.64 6.39
N PRO A 517 82.30 -0.58 5.06
CA PRO A 517 81.73 -1.70 4.29
C PRO A 517 82.75 -2.81 3.96
N TYR A 518 84.02 -2.68 4.35
CA TYR A 518 85.03 -3.71 4.14
C TYR A 518 85.03 -4.70 5.31
N LEU A 519 84.75 -5.97 5.03
CA LEU A 519 84.80 -7.06 5.99
C LEU A 519 85.97 -7.99 5.64
N TRP A 520 86.75 -8.38 6.65
CA TRP A 520 87.77 -9.41 6.51
C TRP A 520 87.71 -10.47 7.59
N ASP A 521 88.05 -11.68 7.21
CA ASP A 521 88.27 -12.78 8.13
C ASP A 521 89.41 -13.65 7.60
N HIS A 522 90.53 -13.63 8.32
CA HIS A 522 91.78 -14.31 7.99
C HIS A 522 92.06 -15.39 9.03
N ARG A 523 91.94 -16.65 8.59
CA ARG A 523 92.18 -17.84 9.41
C ARG A 523 93.14 -18.77 8.68
N GLY A 524 94.42 -18.69 9.03
CA GLY A 524 95.48 -19.45 8.36
C GLY A 524 95.54 -19.17 6.85
N GLU A 525 95.35 -20.21 6.04
CA GLU A 525 95.31 -20.11 4.57
C GLU A 525 93.94 -19.66 4.02
N THR A 526 92.91 -19.61 4.86
CA THR A 526 91.57 -19.14 4.48
C THR A 526 91.48 -17.63 4.64
N ARG A 527 91.10 -16.94 3.55
CA ARG A 527 90.88 -15.49 3.55
C ARG A 527 89.53 -15.14 2.96
N TYR A 528 88.78 -14.33 3.68
CA TYR A 528 87.54 -13.72 3.22
C TYR A 528 87.72 -12.21 3.20
N GLU A 529 87.46 -11.60 2.05
CA GLU A 529 87.48 -10.15 1.87
C GLU A 529 86.18 -9.76 1.14
N ILE A 530 85.33 -8.95 1.77
CA ILE A 530 84.00 -8.60 1.24
C ILE A 530 83.82 -7.09 1.29
N PHE A 531 83.42 -6.50 0.17
CA PHE A 531 82.98 -5.11 0.04
C PHE A 531 81.63 -5.09 -0.71
N PRO A 532 80.51 -5.30 -0.02
CA PRO A 532 79.22 -5.52 -0.67
C PRO A 532 78.65 -4.23 -1.29
N PRO A 533 77.84 -4.33 -2.36
CA PRO A 533 77.59 -5.54 -3.15
C PRO A 533 78.70 -5.85 -4.16
N LEU A 534 79.71 -4.97 -4.26
CA LEU A 534 80.61 -4.89 -5.40
C LEU A 534 81.65 -6.02 -5.42
N LEU A 535 82.42 -6.23 -4.36
CA LEU A 535 83.56 -7.15 -4.36
C LEU A 535 83.37 -8.26 -3.34
N TRP A 536 83.43 -9.51 -3.80
CA TRP A 536 83.42 -10.67 -2.92
C TRP A 536 84.61 -11.56 -3.28
N ARG A 537 85.54 -11.74 -2.35
CA ARG A 537 86.71 -12.61 -2.52
C ARG A 537 86.77 -13.63 -1.40
N PHE A 538 86.55 -14.88 -1.76
CA PHE A 538 86.68 -16.01 -0.86
C PHE A 538 87.82 -16.88 -1.36
N ARG A 539 88.88 -17.01 -0.56
CA ARG A 539 90.02 -17.87 -0.86
C ARG A 539 90.14 -18.94 0.21
N ARG A 540 90.03 -20.20 -0.21
CA ARG A 540 90.37 -21.38 0.57
C ARG A 540 91.45 -22.17 -0.16
N PRO A 541 92.15 -23.11 0.51
CA PRO A 541 93.12 -23.99 -0.15
C PRO A 541 92.52 -24.81 -1.30
N ALA A 542 91.25 -25.25 -1.16
CA ALA A 542 90.59 -26.11 -2.13
C ALA A 542 89.86 -25.37 -3.28
N TRP A 543 89.49 -24.11 -3.07
CA TRP A 543 88.72 -23.32 -4.04
C TRP A 543 88.84 -21.81 -3.78
N GLU A 544 88.64 -21.04 -4.83
CA GLU A 544 88.63 -19.58 -4.81
C GLU A 544 87.41 -19.05 -5.58
N ILE A 545 86.74 -18.06 -5.02
CA ILE A 545 85.70 -17.26 -5.68
C ILE A 545 86.12 -15.81 -5.68
N ARG A 546 86.06 -15.18 -6.86
CA ARG A 546 86.18 -13.74 -7.03
C ARG A 546 84.93 -13.26 -7.75
N SER A 547 84.19 -12.34 -7.15
CA SER A 547 83.05 -11.70 -7.78
C SER A 547 83.19 -10.19 -7.75
N ILE A 548 82.92 -9.58 -8.90
CA ILE A 548 82.62 -8.17 -9.06
C ILE A 548 81.19 -8.11 -9.62
N PHE A 549 80.18 -7.97 -8.76
CA PHE A 549 78.78 -8.17 -9.15
C PHE A 549 78.40 -7.31 -10.37
N PRO A 550 77.69 -7.85 -11.39
CA PRO A 550 77.12 -9.20 -11.47
C PRO A 550 78.07 -10.30 -12.01
N ALA A 551 79.33 -9.96 -12.30
CA ALA A 551 80.31 -10.92 -12.81
C ALA A 551 80.95 -11.74 -11.68
N TYR A 552 81.18 -13.01 -11.92
CA TYR A 552 81.94 -13.86 -11.00
C TYR A 552 82.84 -14.86 -11.72
N SER A 553 83.89 -15.24 -11.01
CA SER A 553 84.79 -16.33 -11.37
C SER A 553 84.96 -17.25 -10.17
N PHE A 554 84.67 -18.52 -10.39
CA PHE A 554 84.90 -19.61 -9.45
C PHE A 554 86.04 -20.48 -9.99
N ARG A 555 86.98 -20.86 -9.13
CA ARG A 555 88.07 -21.78 -9.46
C ARG A 555 88.21 -22.81 -8.35
N SER A 556 88.22 -24.08 -8.72
CA SER A 556 88.63 -25.17 -7.83
C SER A 556 89.74 -26.01 -8.48
N ALA A 557 90.20 -27.04 -7.77
CA ALA A 557 91.13 -28.02 -8.32
C ALA A 557 90.58 -28.82 -9.52
N ARG A 558 89.27 -28.78 -9.79
CA ARG A 558 88.61 -29.63 -10.80
C ARG A 558 87.91 -28.84 -11.91
N ILE A 559 87.36 -27.67 -11.59
CA ILE A 559 86.58 -26.86 -12.55
C ILE A 559 86.95 -25.38 -12.46
N ARG A 560 86.80 -24.70 -13.59
CA ARG A 560 86.85 -23.24 -13.71
C ARG A 560 85.49 -22.77 -14.22
N GLU A 561 84.92 -21.79 -13.56
CA GLU A 561 83.62 -21.25 -13.92
C GLU A 561 83.67 -19.72 -13.99
N LYS A 562 83.03 -19.17 -15.00
CA LYS A 562 82.85 -17.72 -15.19
C LYS A 562 81.40 -17.46 -15.55
N GLY A 563 80.81 -16.39 -15.01
CA GLY A 563 79.41 -16.10 -15.26
C GLY A 563 78.98 -14.67 -14.92
N PHE A 564 77.79 -14.33 -15.42
CA PHE A 564 77.02 -13.14 -15.11
C PHE A 564 75.75 -13.56 -14.38
N PHE A 565 75.71 -13.37 -13.07
CA PHE A 565 74.58 -13.78 -12.26
C PHE A 565 73.36 -12.85 -12.48
N PRO A 566 72.12 -13.38 -12.63
CA PRO A 566 71.77 -14.79 -12.64
C PRO A 566 71.70 -15.37 -14.07
N LEU A 567 71.97 -14.57 -15.10
CA LEU A 567 71.64 -14.86 -16.50
C LEU A 567 72.46 -15.99 -17.13
N TRP A 568 73.76 -16.07 -16.83
CA TRP A 568 74.68 -16.96 -17.55
C TRP A 568 75.84 -17.46 -16.70
N ALA A 569 76.21 -18.73 -16.88
CA ALA A 569 77.45 -19.28 -16.37
C ALA A 569 78.03 -20.35 -17.30
N ARG A 570 79.35 -20.31 -17.51
CA ARG A 570 80.12 -21.30 -18.28
C ARG A 570 81.06 -22.04 -17.35
N THR A 571 81.00 -23.37 -17.39
CA THR A 571 81.83 -24.26 -16.57
C THR A 571 82.76 -25.06 -17.47
N GLU A 572 84.06 -24.90 -17.28
CA GLU A 572 85.13 -25.57 -18.02
C GLU A 572 85.93 -26.48 -17.08
N PRO A 573 86.37 -27.66 -17.56
CA PRO A 573 87.34 -28.47 -16.82
C PRO A 573 88.70 -27.76 -16.77
N VAL A 574 89.50 -28.04 -15.74
CA VAL A 574 90.85 -27.47 -15.61
C VAL A 574 91.89 -28.20 -16.50
N ASP A 575 91.67 -29.50 -16.78
CA ASP A 575 92.49 -30.35 -17.66
C ASP A 575 91.63 -30.96 -18.78
N PRO A 576 91.89 -30.65 -20.07
CA PRO A 576 91.13 -31.17 -21.22
C PRO A 576 91.33 -32.66 -21.51
N SER A 577 92.38 -33.30 -20.99
CA SER A 577 92.76 -34.69 -21.30
C SER A 577 92.05 -35.75 -20.44
N THR A 578 91.41 -35.33 -19.35
CA THR A 578 90.53 -36.18 -18.54
C THR A 578 89.13 -36.18 -19.15
N GLY A 579 88.78 -37.25 -19.87
CA GLY A 579 87.49 -37.41 -20.58
C GLY A 579 86.23 -37.15 -19.73
N PRO A 580 85.04 -37.00 -20.36
CA PRO A 580 83.83 -36.45 -19.75
C PRO A 580 83.18 -37.43 -18.75
N GLY A 581 83.77 -37.60 -17.57
CA GLY A 581 83.36 -38.66 -16.64
C GLY A 581 83.60 -38.42 -15.14
N LYS A 582 84.13 -37.29 -14.68
CA LYS A 582 84.39 -37.09 -13.22
C LYS A 582 83.77 -35.84 -12.57
N HIS A 583 83.03 -35.01 -13.29
CA HIS A 583 82.20 -33.94 -12.69
C HIS A 583 80.98 -33.60 -13.56
N PHE A 584 79.78 -33.55 -12.98
CA PHE A 584 78.52 -33.47 -13.75
C PHE A 584 78.34 -32.17 -14.54
N LEU A 585 79.01 -31.08 -14.14
CA LEU A 585 78.98 -29.77 -14.80
C LEU A 585 80.13 -29.54 -15.79
N ALA A 586 81.04 -30.50 -15.96
CA ALA A 586 82.20 -30.32 -16.83
C ALA A 586 81.76 -30.08 -18.29
N ASP A 587 82.27 -28.98 -18.85
CA ASP A 587 82.01 -28.49 -20.21
C ASP A 587 80.54 -28.16 -20.51
N SER A 588 79.93 -27.36 -19.63
CA SER A 588 78.51 -26.97 -19.72
C SER A 588 78.29 -25.46 -19.68
N SER A 589 77.25 -25.01 -20.39
CA SER A 589 76.73 -23.63 -20.32
C SER A 589 75.35 -23.63 -19.67
N ARG A 590 75.10 -22.66 -18.79
CA ARG A 590 73.84 -22.49 -18.06
C ARG A 590 73.24 -21.14 -18.38
N PHE A 591 71.95 -21.13 -18.72
CA PHE A 591 71.13 -19.94 -18.98
C PHE A 591 69.82 -20.02 -18.18
N LEU A 592 69.34 -18.91 -17.62
CA LEU A 592 68.07 -18.87 -16.89
C LEU A 592 66.85 -18.51 -17.75
N PRO A 593 65.64 -19.05 -17.45
CA PRO A 593 65.32 -19.97 -16.36
C PRO A 593 65.54 -21.45 -16.75
N PHE A 594 66.67 -21.99 -16.29
CA PHE A 594 67.07 -23.41 -16.22
C PHE A 594 67.19 -24.23 -17.52
N TYR A 595 68.10 -23.82 -18.41
CA TYR A 595 68.60 -24.69 -19.48
C TYR A 595 70.08 -25.05 -19.27
N PHE A 596 70.38 -26.35 -19.29
CA PHE A 596 71.74 -26.88 -19.29
C PHE A 596 72.07 -27.38 -20.69
N TYR A 597 73.13 -26.83 -21.29
CA TYR A 597 73.67 -27.33 -22.55
C TYR A 597 74.98 -28.08 -22.28
N ARG A 598 75.04 -29.34 -22.71
CA ARG A 598 76.24 -30.20 -22.65
C ARG A 598 76.44 -30.87 -24.01
N LYS A 599 77.69 -30.95 -24.48
CA LYS A 599 78.06 -31.52 -25.79
C LYS A 599 78.67 -32.92 -25.60
N LEU A 600 78.12 -33.96 -26.25
CA LEU A 600 78.64 -35.35 -26.31
C LEU A 600 78.45 -35.87 -27.75
N ASP A 601 79.30 -36.79 -28.22
CA ASP A 601 79.32 -37.30 -29.62
C ASP A 601 79.02 -38.82 -29.69
N PRO A 602 78.23 -39.35 -30.66
CA PRO A 602 77.45 -38.64 -31.68
C PRO A 602 75.98 -38.52 -31.26
N GLY A 603 75.62 -37.39 -30.61
CA GLY A 603 74.24 -37.04 -30.27
C GLY A 603 74.14 -35.94 -29.20
N TYR A 604 73.51 -34.80 -29.53
CA TYR A 604 73.31 -33.69 -28.59
C TYR A 604 72.24 -34.03 -27.55
N ASP A 605 72.60 -34.06 -26.26
CA ASP A 605 71.64 -34.22 -25.16
C ASP A 605 71.32 -32.88 -24.48
N LEU A 606 70.10 -32.38 -24.72
CA LEU A 606 69.50 -31.30 -23.93
C LEU A 606 68.79 -31.90 -22.71
N TRP A 607 69.28 -31.63 -21.51
CA TRP A 607 68.64 -32.10 -20.27
C TRP A 607 67.52 -31.14 -19.83
N VAL A 608 66.27 -31.63 -19.85
CA VAL A 608 65.08 -31.03 -19.22
C VAL A 608 64.58 -31.99 -18.13
N PRO A 609 64.25 -31.56 -16.90
CA PRO A 609 63.69 -32.48 -15.89
C PRO A 609 62.29 -32.99 -16.31
N PRO A 610 62.01 -34.31 -16.25
CA PRO A 610 60.71 -34.87 -16.65
C PRO A 610 59.71 -35.00 -15.48
N LEU A 611 58.42 -34.83 -15.80
CA LEU A 611 57.26 -35.20 -14.98
C LEU A 611 56.91 -36.68 -15.23
N LEU A 612 56.97 -37.55 -14.20
CA LEU A 612 56.48 -38.93 -14.29
C LEU A 612 55.11 -39.08 -13.59
N GLY A 613 54.15 -39.68 -14.28
CA GLY A 613 52.85 -40.07 -13.72
C GLY A 613 52.55 -41.53 -14.03
N ARG A 614 51.98 -42.26 -13.07
CA ARG A 614 51.54 -43.65 -13.22
C ARG A 614 50.03 -43.72 -13.41
N PHE A 615 49.56 -44.53 -14.37
CA PHE A 615 48.14 -44.81 -14.59
C PHE A 615 47.81 -46.23 -14.14
N GLU A 616 46.75 -46.38 -13.35
CA GLU A 616 46.17 -47.66 -12.95
C GLU A 616 44.75 -47.74 -13.52
N SER A 617 44.39 -48.87 -14.11
CA SER A 617 43.01 -49.15 -14.54
C SER A 617 42.43 -50.30 -13.72
N GLY A 618 41.17 -50.21 -13.32
CA GLY A 618 40.45 -51.27 -12.62
C GLY A 618 38.94 -51.14 -12.82
N LYS A 619 38.15 -52.10 -12.34
CA LYS A 619 36.68 -51.99 -12.29
C LYS A 619 36.26 -51.70 -10.86
N ASP A 620 35.26 -50.84 -10.66
CA ASP A 620 34.69 -50.64 -9.32
C ASP A 620 33.81 -51.85 -8.90
N ALA A 621 33.29 -51.83 -7.68
CA ALA A 621 32.51 -52.95 -7.11
C ALA A 621 31.24 -53.31 -7.90
N ARG A 622 30.84 -52.53 -8.92
CA ARG A 622 29.71 -52.81 -9.82
C ARG A 622 30.14 -53.11 -11.26
N GLY A 623 31.44 -53.35 -11.48
CA GLY A 623 31.98 -53.79 -12.77
C GLY A 623 32.26 -52.67 -13.78
N LEU A 624 32.12 -51.40 -13.41
CA LEU A 624 32.38 -50.28 -14.31
C LEU A 624 33.87 -49.87 -14.26
N PRO A 625 34.53 -49.65 -15.41
CA PRO A 625 35.97 -49.39 -15.46
C PRO A 625 36.32 -47.95 -15.02
N PHE A 626 37.38 -47.80 -14.21
CA PHE A 626 37.99 -46.53 -13.82
C PHE A 626 39.49 -46.51 -14.13
N LYS A 627 40.05 -45.30 -14.30
CA LYS A 627 41.50 -45.06 -14.34
C LYS A 627 41.93 -44.06 -13.27
N ARG A 628 42.90 -44.44 -12.45
CA ARG A 628 43.50 -43.65 -11.37
C ARG A 628 44.91 -43.23 -11.78
N ARG A 629 45.21 -41.93 -11.74
CA ARG A 629 46.58 -41.42 -11.97
C ARG A 629 47.15 -40.90 -10.66
N ARG A 630 48.36 -41.34 -10.33
CA ARG A 630 49.15 -40.79 -9.21
C ARG A 630 50.33 -40.03 -9.79
N THR A 631 50.47 -38.76 -9.40
CA THR A 631 51.63 -37.93 -9.74
C THR A 631 52.43 -37.72 -8.46
N LEU A 632 53.65 -38.22 -8.47
CA LEU A 632 54.57 -38.13 -7.35
C LEU A 632 55.53 -36.98 -7.61
N LEU A 633 55.66 -36.10 -6.63
CA LEU A 633 56.97 -35.51 -6.38
C LEU A 633 57.67 -36.42 -5.35
N VAL A 634 58.99 -36.35 -5.30
CA VAL A 634 59.88 -36.76 -4.19
C VAL A 634 60.67 -38.04 -4.40
N SER A 635 62.01 -37.89 -4.37
CA SER A 635 62.82 -38.63 -3.41
C SER A 635 63.96 -37.72 -2.95
N TYR A 636 64.22 -37.69 -1.64
CA TYR A 636 65.59 -37.51 -1.15
C TYR A 636 66.00 -38.83 -0.50
N TRP A 637 67.29 -39.12 -0.59
CA TRP A 637 67.89 -40.36 -0.15
C TRP A 637 68.76 -40.10 1.09
N GLU A 638 68.51 -40.82 2.18
CA GLU A 638 69.40 -40.85 3.35
C GLU A 638 69.76 -42.29 3.69
N ARG A 639 71.06 -42.57 3.78
CA ARG A 639 71.61 -43.89 4.07
C ARG A 639 72.25 -43.84 5.46
N THR A 640 71.77 -44.66 6.40
CA THR A 640 72.47 -44.94 7.68
C THR A 640 72.92 -46.40 7.74
N PRO A 641 73.88 -46.77 8.62
CA PRO A 641 74.58 -48.06 8.54
C PRO A 641 73.73 -49.32 8.75
N THR A 642 72.54 -49.24 9.36
CA THR A 642 71.75 -50.43 9.76
C THR A 642 70.27 -50.43 9.37
N SER A 643 69.76 -49.43 8.63
CA SER A 643 68.48 -49.56 7.92
C SER A 643 68.33 -48.53 6.80
N VAL A 644 67.56 -48.89 5.75
CA VAL A 644 67.11 -47.99 4.69
C VAL A 644 65.64 -47.69 4.94
N VAL A 645 65.30 -46.45 5.29
CA VAL A 645 63.91 -46.01 5.43
C VAL A 645 63.52 -45.22 4.19
N ASN A 646 62.67 -45.80 3.35
CA ASN A 646 61.98 -45.08 2.29
C ASN A 646 60.64 -44.59 2.84
N ARG A 647 60.40 -43.26 2.86
CA ARG A 647 59.10 -42.69 3.23
C ARG A 647 58.54 -41.89 2.05
N LEU A 648 57.31 -42.23 1.65
CA LEU A 648 56.55 -41.65 0.54
C LEU A 648 55.17 -41.25 1.07
N ASP A 649 54.86 -39.95 1.10
CA ASP A 649 53.51 -39.47 1.46
C ASP A 649 52.88 -38.68 0.29
N PRO A 650 51.63 -38.98 -0.12
CA PRO A 650 50.97 -38.32 -1.25
C PRO A 650 50.39 -36.95 -0.86
N LEU A 651 50.83 -35.88 -1.53
CA LEU A 651 50.32 -34.52 -1.31
C LEU A 651 48.98 -34.21 -2.00
N PHE A 652 48.51 -35.05 -2.94
CA PHE A 652 47.25 -34.86 -3.66
C PHE A 652 46.54 -36.20 -3.92
N SER A 653 45.20 -36.21 -3.89
CA SER A 653 44.42 -37.31 -4.45
C SER A 653 43.34 -36.76 -5.41
N TYR A 654 43.25 -37.39 -6.58
CA TYR A 654 42.31 -37.02 -7.64
C TYR A 654 41.44 -38.23 -7.97
N ARG A 655 40.11 -38.05 -7.93
CA ARG A 655 39.13 -39.08 -8.27
C ARG A 655 38.26 -38.58 -9.43
N ARG A 656 38.18 -39.39 -10.49
CA ARG A 656 37.34 -39.13 -11.67
C ARG A 656 36.42 -40.35 -11.90
N ASN A 657 35.12 -40.10 -11.96
CA ASN A 657 34.14 -41.04 -12.54
C ASN A 657 33.36 -40.30 -13.64
N PRO A 658 32.59 -41.00 -14.50
CA PRO A 658 31.97 -40.42 -15.71
C PRO A 658 31.03 -39.21 -15.48
N ARG A 659 30.62 -38.92 -14.25
CA ARG A 659 29.69 -37.82 -13.93
C ARG A 659 30.22 -36.77 -12.94
N GLU A 660 31.38 -36.95 -12.29
CA GLU A 660 31.96 -35.97 -11.37
C GLU A 660 33.50 -36.05 -11.30
N MET A 661 34.13 -34.88 -11.07
CA MET A 661 35.54 -34.74 -10.68
C MET A 661 35.65 -33.88 -9.41
N GLY A 662 36.15 -34.48 -8.33
CA GLY A 662 36.42 -33.78 -7.06
C GLY A 662 37.91 -33.74 -6.75
N PHE A 663 38.37 -32.60 -6.21
CA PHE A 663 39.72 -32.37 -5.70
C PHE A 663 39.61 -32.11 -4.19
N ALA A 664 40.40 -32.81 -3.36
CA ALA A 664 40.48 -32.53 -1.93
C ALA A 664 41.91 -32.09 -1.59
N ALA A 665 42.07 -30.84 -1.16
CA ALA A 665 43.31 -30.31 -0.59
C ALA A 665 43.01 -29.51 0.68
N PRO A 666 43.93 -29.48 1.68
CA PRO A 666 43.76 -28.67 2.88
C PRO A 666 43.85 -27.16 2.58
N THR A 667 43.27 -26.36 3.47
CA THR A 667 42.77 -24.99 3.32
C THR A 667 43.82 -23.85 3.29
N ALA A 668 44.79 -23.83 2.37
CA ALA A 668 45.59 -22.61 2.08
C ALA A 668 46.16 -22.58 0.64
N PRO A 669 46.07 -21.47 -0.13
CA PRO A 669 46.44 -21.45 -1.56
C PRO A 669 47.87 -20.96 -1.82
N LEU A 670 48.62 -21.57 -2.77
CA LEU A 670 49.46 -20.98 -3.87
C LEU A 670 50.16 -21.99 -4.84
N PRO A 671 49.72 -22.14 -6.11
CA PRO A 671 50.40 -22.76 -7.26
C PRO A 671 51.24 -21.87 -8.21
N LEU A 672 52.40 -22.40 -8.60
CA LEU A 672 53.21 -21.95 -9.71
C LEU A 672 53.02 -22.91 -10.92
N TRP A 673 52.20 -22.47 -11.89
CA TRP A 673 52.11 -22.86 -13.33
C TRP A 673 51.37 -24.13 -13.80
N ARG A 674 51.24 -24.19 -15.15
CA ARG A 674 50.14 -24.54 -16.08
C ARG A 674 50.59 -25.62 -17.07
N TYR A 675 49.73 -26.57 -17.53
CA TYR A 675 49.52 -26.89 -18.97
C TYR A 675 48.52 -28.02 -19.29
N GLU A 676 48.24 -28.16 -20.59
CA GLU A 676 47.00 -28.60 -21.23
C GLU A 676 47.13 -29.86 -22.13
N VAL A 677 46.08 -30.69 -22.33
CA VAL A 677 46.06 -31.77 -23.35
C VAL A 677 44.66 -32.09 -23.94
N LYS A 678 44.66 -32.40 -25.25
CA LYS A 678 43.57 -32.65 -26.21
C LYS A 678 42.48 -33.66 -25.78
N GLY A 679 41.23 -33.37 -26.15
CA GLY A 679 40.10 -34.31 -26.13
C GLY A 679 40.06 -35.19 -27.38
N LEU A 680 39.47 -36.39 -27.22
CA LEU A 680 39.54 -37.55 -28.12
C LEU A 680 38.56 -37.55 -29.31
N ASP A 681 38.16 -36.38 -29.81
CA ASP A 681 37.41 -36.23 -31.09
C ASP A 681 37.94 -35.06 -31.94
N GLY A 682 39.17 -34.59 -31.70
CA GLY A 682 39.79 -33.54 -32.51
C GLY A 682 39.46 -32.09 -32.11
N ALA A 683 38.79 -31.85 -30.99
CA ALA A 683 38.73 -30.52 -30.37
C ALA A 683 39.47 -30.55 -29.03
N ASP A 684 40.61 -29.86 -28.94
CA ASP A 684 41.43 -29.83 -27.73
C ASP A 684 40.62 -29.34 -26.50
N GLU A 685 40.95 -29.63 -25.25
CA GLU A 685 40.48 -28.83 -24.12
C GLU A 685 41.66 -28.50 -23.21
N ARG A 686 41.93 -27.20 -23.06
CA ARG A 686 43.11 -26.65 -22.45
C ARG A 686 42.73 -26.02 -21.09
N VAL A 687 43.15 -26.61 -19.96
CA VAL A 687 42.93 -26.11 -18.59
C VAL A 687 44.26 -25.82 -17.89
N VAL A 688 44.31 -24.71 -17.16
CA VAL A 688 45.47 -23.94 -16.71
C VAL A 688 45.15 -23.39 -15.33
N LEU A 689 45.91 -23.71 -14.30
CA LEU A 689 45.66 -23.21 -12.94
C LEU A 689 46.98 -22.72 -12.33
N GLY A 690 46.98 -21.51 -11.80
CA GLY A 690 48.10 -20.90 -11.07
C GLY A 690 47.58 -20.01 -9.94
N SER A 691 48.38 -19.76 -8.92
CA SER A 691 48.09 -18.84 -7.81
C SER A 691 49.40 -18.48 -7.09
N PHE A 692 49.57 -17.19 -6.88
CA PHE A 692 50.66 -16.59 -6.14
C PHE A 692 50.03 -15.65 -5.09
N PHE A 693 50.36 -15.72 -3.79
CA PHE A 693 49.51 -15.13 -2.73
C PHE A 693 49.66 -13.64 -2.78
N PRO A 694 48.56 -12.86 -2.78
CA PRO A 694 47.14 -13.25 -2.60
C PRO A 694 46.31 -13.42 -3.90
N TYR A 695 46.94 -13.60 -5.06
CA TYR A 695 46.37 -13.73 -6.41
C TYR A 695 46.20 -15.19 -6.89
N PHE A 696 44.97 -15.65 -7.04
CA PHE A 696 44.60 -16.93 -7.67
C PHE A 696 44.10 -16.72 -9.09
N TRP A 697 44.49 -17.57 -10.05
CA TRP A 697 43.88 -17.60 -11.37
C TRP A 697 43.70 -19.01 -11.96
N LYS A 698 42.53 -19.25 -12.54
CA LYS A 698 42.16 -20.44 -13.31
C LYS A 698 41.92 -20.02 -14.75
N GLU A 699 42.32 -20.78 -15.74
CA GLU A 699 42.01 -20.58 -17.15
C GLU A 699 41.67 -21.95 -17.78
N THR A 700 40.59 -22.05 -18.52
CA THR A 700 40.13 -23.20 -19.29
C THR A 700 39.85 -22.71 -20.71
N LYS A 701 39.63 -23.60 -21.70
CA LYS A 701 39.18 -23.19 -23.05
C LYS A 701 37.96 -22.30 -23.00
N THR A 702 37.06 -22.62 -22.08
CA THR A 702 35.76 -22.00 -21.92
C THR A 702 35.69 -21.03 -20.73
N ALA A 703 36.74 -20.84 -19.92
CA ALA A 703 36.67 -19.98 -18.73
C ALA A 703 37.99 -19.60 -18.03
N ARG A 704 38.24 -18.30 -17.81
CA ARG A 704 39.29 -17.75 -16.95
C ARG A 704 38.75 -17.05 -15.69
N LYS A 705 39.14 -17.47 -14.49
CA LYS A 705 38.79 -16.87 -13.19
C LYS A 705 40.03 -16.35 -12.46
N ASP A 706 40.18 -15.04 -12.27
CA ASP A 706 41.20 -14.39 -11.43
C ASP A 706 40.57 -13.96 -10.08
N PHE A 707 41.29 -14.04 -8.97
CA PHE A 707 40.79 -13.79 -7.61
C PHE A 707 41.88 -13.22 -6.70
N VAL A 708 41.60 -12.13 -5.98
CA VAL A 708 42.45 -11.47 -4.99
C VAL A 708 41.59 -11.13 -3.77
N LEU A 709 41.76 -11.85 -2.66
CA LEU A 709 40.93 -11.69 -1.47
C LEU A 709 41.24 -10.39 -0.69
N PRO A 710 40.23 -9.71 -0.10
CA PRO A 710 38.80 -9.71 -0.44
C PRO A 710 38.45 -8.74 -1.57
N LEU A 711 39.44 -8.14 -2.22
CA LEU A 711 39.31 -6.91 -2.99
C LEU A 711 38.80 -7.10 -4.41
N PHE A 712 39.11 -8.22 -5.07
CA PHE A 712 38.91 -8.36 -6.51
C PHE A 712 38.62 -9.81 -6.93
N TYR A 713 37.61 -10.00 -7.78
CA TYR A 713 37.33 -11.26 -8.46
C TYR A 713 36.99 -10.97 -9.91
N ARG A 714 37.45 -11.79 -10.85
CA ARG A 714 37.14 -11.65 -12.27
C ARG A 714 36.99 -13.01 -12.93
N SER A 715 35.82 -13.37 -13.43
CA SER A 715 35.54 -14.63 -14.12
C SER A 715 35.06 -14.39 -15.53
N THR A 716 35.90 -14.65 -16.52
CA THR A 716 35.59 -14.67 -17.96
C THR A 716 35.23 -16.09 -18.37
N GLU A 717 34.12 -16.33 -19.07
CA GLU A 717 33.78 -17.59 -19.75
C GLU A 717 33.80 -17.33 -21.27
N ARG A 718 34.07 -18.34 -22.09
CA ARG A 718 34.18 -18.33 -23.56
C ARG A 718 33.21 -19.36 -24.14
N SER A 719 32.75 -19.14 -25.37
CA SER A 719 31.83 -20.07 -26.07
C SER A 719 32.51 -21.43 -26.33
N GLU A 720 31.75 -22.46 -26.70
CA GLU A 720 32.27 -23.81 -26.95
C GLU A 720 33.42 -23.83 -27.98
N ASP A 721 33.38 -22.96 -28.99
CA ASP A 721 34.46 -22.77 -29.98
C ASP A 721 35.68 -21.96 -29.49
N ALA A 722 35.67 -21.48 -28.25
CA ALA A 722 36.69 -20.64 -27.59
C ALA A 722 37.06 -19.30 -28.27
N LYS A 723 36.41 -18.93 -29.39
CA LYS A 723 36.70 -17.69 -30.15
C LYS A 723 36.07 -16.42 -29.57
N THR A 724 34.97 -16.53 -28.83
CA THR A 724 34.24 -15.36 -28.27
C THR A 724 34.04 -15.49 -26.76
N ILE A 725 34.05 -14.36 -26.04
CA ILE A 725 33.81 -14.32 -24.59
C ILE A 725 32.31 -14.54 -24.31
N ALA A 726 31.94 -15.73 -23.82
CA ALA A 726 30.59 -16.12 -23.42
C ALA A 726 30.10 -15.41 -22.16
N SER A 727 30.98 -15.17 -21.17
CA SER A 727 30.65 -14.34 -20.01
C SER A 727 31.87 -13.65 -19.41
N ARG A 728 31.68 -12.61 -18.61
CA ARG A 728 32.72 -11.92 -17.86
C ARG A 728 32.10 -11.26 -16.65
N LYS A 729 32.38 -11.79 -15.47
CA LYS A 729 32.03 -11.25 -14.16
C LYS A 729 33.26 -10.58 -13.57
N THR A 730 33.08 -9.47 -12.88
CA THR A 730 34.09 -8.72 -12.15
C THR A 730 33.44 -8.24 -10.86
N TRP A 731 34.10 -8.42 -9.73
CA TRP A 731 33.71 -7.89 -8.44
C TRP A 731 34.91 -7.15 -7.87
N PHE A 732 34.72 -5.90 -7.45
CA PHE A 732 35.71 -5.10 -6.75
C PHE A 732 35.02 -4.35 -5.60
N LEU A 733 35.35 -4.66 -4.34
CA LEU A 733 34.70 -4.09 -3.14
C LEU A 733 33.15 -4.15 -3.21
N ASN A 734 32.44 -3.02 -3.30
CA ASN A 734 30.96 -2.95 -3.40
C ASN A 734 30.45 -2.92 -4.85
N ALA A 735 31.35 -3.00 -5.84
CA ALA A 735 31.03 -2.95 -7.26
C ALA A 735 31.07 -4.34 -7.90
N TYR A 736 29.96 -4.78 -8.49
CA TYR A 736 29.87 -6.01 -9.25
C TYR A 736 29.44 -5.70 -10.69
N ALA A 737 30.14 -6.26 -11.68
CA ALA A 737 29.80 -6.14 -13.09
C ALA A 737 29.86 -7.51 -13.76
N SER A 738 28.85 -7.87 -14.55
CA SER A 738 28.83 -9.07 -15.39
C SER A 738 28.47 -8.69 -16.82
N ARG A 739 29.01 -9.39 -17.82
CA ARG A 739 28.66 -9.28 -19.23
C ARG A 739 28.65 -10.67 -19.85
N LYS A 740 27.62 -11.07 -20.59
CA LYS A 740 27.53 -12.33 -21.35
C LYS A 740 27.57 -12.06 -22.86
N ALA A 741 27.96 -13.05 -23.66
CA ALA A 741 27.84 -13.04 -25.12
C ALA A 741 26.40 -12.96 -25.58
N SER A 742 25.46 -13.50 -24.79
CA SER A 742 24.01 -13.36 -25.01
C SER A 742 23.52 -11.90 -24.97
N GLY A 743 24.40 -10.93 -24.67
CA GLY A 743 24.07 -9.52 -24.52
C GLY A 743 23.77 -9.10 -23.08
N GLU A 744 23.57 -10.06 -22.16
CA GLU A 744 23.28 -9.79 -20.75
C GLU A 744 24.42 -9.04 -20.04
N ARG A 745 24.15 -7.86 -19.49
CA ARG A 745 25.07 -7.10 -18.64
C ARG A 745 24.44 -6.82 -17.29
N VAL A 746 25.14 -7.10 -16.21
CA VAL A 746 24.74 -6.69 -14.86
C VAL A 746 25.78 -5.71 -14.35
N SER A 747 25.39 -4.65 -13.67
CA SER A 747 26.29 -3.69 -13.02
C SER A 747 25.64 -3.22 -11.74
N VAL A 748 26.26 -3.47 -10.60
CA VAL A 748 25.73 -3.21 -9.27
C VAL A 748 26.80 -2.45 -8.48
N PHE A 749 26.41 -1.35 -7.87
CA PHE A 749 27.17 -0.65 -6.85
C PHE A 749 26.26 -0.56 -5.62
N PHE A 750 26.36 -1.55 -4.73
CA PHE A 750 25.43 -1.71 -3.63
C PHE A 750 25.65 -0.63 -2.55
N PRO A 751 24.60 -0.04 -1.96
CA PRO A 751 23.16 -0.17 -2.24
C PRO A 751 22.59 0.98 -3.09
N VAL A 752 23.38 1.57 -3.99
CA VAL A 752 23.01 2.82 -4.67
C VAL A 752 22.48 2.56 -6.07
N TYR A 753 23.10 1.66 -6.83
CA TYR A 753 22.88 1.54 -8.27
C TYR A 753 22.85 0.08 -8.71
N TRP A 754 21.85 -0.29 -9.50
CA TRP A 754 21.76 -1.60 -10.14
C TRP A 754 21.30 -1.43 -11.58
N LYS A 755 22.03 -2.01 -12.52
CA LYS A 755 21.70 -2.04 -13.94
C LYS A 755 21.73 -3.48 -14.42
N PHE A 756 20.63 -3.93 -15.03
CA PHE A 756 20.46 -5.24 -15.63
C PHE A 756 20.06 -5.05 -17.08
N ALA A 757 20.97 -5.27 -18.02
CA ALA A 757 20.69 -5.27 -19.45
C ALA A 757 20.75 -6.70 -20.00
N ASP A 758 20.01 -6.98 -21.06
CA ASP A 758 20.06 -8.15 -21.93
C ASP A 758 19.91 -7.70 -23.39
N ALA A 759 19.89 -8.65 -24.34
CA ALA A 759 19.81 -8.33 -25.76
C ALA A 759 18.57 -7.51 -26.15
N ARG A 760 17.51 -7.57 -25.34
CA ARG A 760 16.24 -6.88 -25.59
C ARG A 760 15.99 -5.80 -24.54
N ARG A 761 16.30 -6.01 -23.26
CA ARG A 761 15.79 -5.19 -22.15
C ARG A 761 16.91 -4.64 -21.30
N THR A 762 16.80 -3.39 -20.85
CA THR A 762 17.70 -2.73 -19.90
C THR A 762 16.89 -2.17 -18.75
N ARG A 763 17.18 -2.58 -17.52
CA ARG A 763 16.62 -2.08 -16.26
C ARG A 763 17.70 -1.34 -15.50
N VAL A 764 17.38 -0.18 -14.93
CA VAL A 764 18.25 0.57 -14.03
C VAL A 764 17.44 0.94 -12.79
N LEU A 765 17.98 0.65 -11.61
CA LEU A 765 17.43 1.00 -10.31
C LEU A 765 18.45 1.90 -9.60
N LEU A 766 18.02 3.09 -9.24
CA LEU A 766 18.75 4.09 -8.46
C LEU A 766 17.76 4.68 -7.46
N PRO A 767 17.51 4.04 -6.30
CA PRO A 767 16.42 4.39 -5.41
C PRO A 767 16.35 5.90 -5.10
N PRO A 768 15.17 6.56 -5.22
CA PRO A 768 13.84 5.99 -5.50
C PRO A 768 13.47 5.89 -7.01
N PHE A 769 14.44 6.05 -7.91
CA PHE A 769 14.24 6.01 -9.37
C PHE A 769 14.40 4.60 -9.94
N TRP A 770 13.52 4.25 -10.88
CA TRP A 770 13.57 3.02 -11.65
C TRP A 770 13.30 3.31 -13.12
N SER A 771 14.19 2.87 -14.01
CA SER A 771 14.01 2.93 -15.45
C SER A 771 14.11 1.56 -16.09
N GLU A 772 13.38 1.37 -17.18
CA GLU A 772 13.39 0.15 -17.95
C GLU A 772 13.14 0.44 -19.43
N ASP A 773 13.94 -0.14 -20.33
CA ASP A 773 13.90 0.04 -21.78
C ASP A 773 13.95 -1.32 -22.46
N GLY A 774 13.19 -1.55 -23.52
CA GLY A 774 13.27 -2.74 -24.38
C GLY A 774 12.35 -2.66 -25.61
N PRO A 775 12.28 -3.70 -26.47
CA PRO A 775 11.39 -3.74 -27.61
C PRO A 775 9.96 -3.47 -27.17
N GLY A 776 9.35 -2.42 -27.70
CA GLY A 776 7.99 -2.00 -27.34
C GLY A 776 7.83 -1.40 -25.93
N LEU A 777 8.82 -1.48 -25.03
CA LEU A 777 8.72 -1.09 -23.63
C LEU A 777 9.68 0.06 -23.26
N LYS A 778 9.16 1.17 -22.75
CA LYS A 778 9.93 2.23 -22.07
C LYS A 778 9.21 2.66 -20.80
N ARG A 779 9.81 2.40 -19.65
CA ARG A 779 9.26 2.72 -18.32
C ARG A 779 10.23 3.58 -17.53
N ARG A 780 9.70 4.59 -16.85
CA ARG A 780 10.41 5.54 -15.98
C ARG A 780 9.55 5.78 -14.76
N VAL A 781 10.14 5.66 -13.57
CA VAL A 781 9.45 5.71 -12.29
C VAL A 781 10.28 6.52 -11.31
N ALA A 782 9.65 7.45 -10.62
CA ALA A 782 10.15 8.17 -9.46
C ALA A 782 9.17 7.95 -8.31
N PHE A 783 9.39 6.88 -7.54
CA PHE A 783 8.46 6.43 -6.51
C PHE A 783 8.41 7.41 -5.31
N PRO A 784 7.23 7.71 -4.71
CA PRO A 784 5.88 7.27 -5.06
C PRO A 784 5.08 8.34 -5.83
N LEU A 785 5.74 9.27 -6.53
CA LEU A 785 5.06 10.43 -7.10
C LEU A 785 4.75 10.27 -8.58
N TRP A 786 5.66 9.70 -9.38
CA TRP A 786 5.53 9.73 -10.83
C TRP A 786 5.89 8.40 -11.51
N TRP A 787 5.06 8.00 -12.46
CA TRP A 787 5.27 6.81 -13.30
C TRP A 787 4.91 7.13 -14.74
N ARG A 788 5.78 6.76 -15.68
CA ARG A 788 5.50 6.77 -17.10
C ARG A 788 5.91 5.45 -17.72
N SER A 789 5.02 4.79 -18.44
CA SER A 789 5.27 3.52 -19.11
C SER A 789 4.71 3.56 -20.52
N VAL A 790 5.49 3.17 -21.52
CA VAL A 790 5.06 2.95 -22.89
C VAL A 790 5.30 1.47 -23.17
N GLU A 791 4.28 0.70 -23.52
CA GLU A 791 4.35 -0.75 -23.74
C GLU A 791 3.47 -1.12 -24.93
N ASP A 792 4.08 -1.62 -26.01
CA ASP A 792 3.41 -2.08 -27.24
C ASP A 792 2.37 -1.09 -27.79
N GLY A 793 2.78 0.18 -27.89
CA GLY A 793 1.95 1.28 -28.37
C GLY A 793 1.00 1.88 -27.32
N ARG A 794 0.88 1.30 -26.12
CA ARG A 794 0.13 1.88 -25.00
C ARG A 794 1.01 2.77 -24.13
N SER A 795 0.67 4.03 -23.94
CA SER A 795 1.33 4.94 -22.99
C SER A 795 0.49 5.12 -21.72
N ARG A 796 1.13 5.13 -20.56
CA ARG A 796 0.53 5.35 -19.24
C ARG A 796 1.36 6.35 -18.48
N THR A 797 0.74 7.38 -17.92
CA THR A 797 1.39 8.41 -17.09
C THR A 797 0.58 8.61 -15.82
N ALA A 798 1.21 8.53 -14.65
CA ALA A 798 0.57 8.76 -13.37
C ALA A 798 1.39 9.76 -12.54
N PHE A 799 0.70 10.70 -11.91
CA PHE A 799 1.22 11.58 -10.86
C PHE A 799 0.35 11.37 -9.62
N PHE A 800 0.73 10.42 -8.76
CA PHE A 800 -0.13 9.94 -7.68
C PHE A 800 -0.23 10.95 -6.52
N PRO A 801 -1.42 11.16 -5.91
CA PRO A 801 -2.74 10.62 -6.27
C PRO A 801 -3.53 11.49 -7.26
N LEU A 802 -2.94 12.57 -7.78
CA LEU A 802 -3.65 13.66 -8.44
C LEU A 802 -4.05 13.39 -9.90
N PHE A 803 -3.28 12.59 -10.63
CA PHE A 803 -3.43 12.45 -12.08
C PHE A 803 -3.09 11.04 -12.58
N TYR A 804 -3.89 10.53 -13.52
CA TYR A 804 -3.63 9.32 -14.28
C TYR A 804 -4.09 9.50 -15.72
N ALA A 805 -3.25 9.16 -16.69
CA ALA A 805 -3.59 9.14 -18.11
C ALA A 805 -3.08 7.87 -18.77
N GLU A 806 -3.89 7.32 -19.67
CA GLU A 806 -3.58 6.14 -20.47
C GLU A 806 -3.98 6.41 -21.92
N GLU A 807 -3.13 6.03 -22.86
CA GLU A 807 -3.34 6.17 -24.30
C GLU A 807 -3.01 4.84 -24.97
N ASP A 808 -3.97 4.23 -25.65
CA ASP A 808 -3.82 2.98 -26.36
C ASP A 808 -3.27 3.21 -27.77
N GLY A 809 -2.51 2.25 -28.30
CA GLY A 809 -1.95 2.33 -29.66
C GLY A 809 -3.01 2.38 -30.78
N SER A 810 -4.28 2.09 -30.48
CA SER A 810 -5.42 2.25 -31.39
C SER A 810 -6.12 3.62 -31.26
N GLY A 811 -5.53 4.58 -30.55
CA GLY A 811 -6.06 5.94 -30.37
C GLY A 811 -7.05 6.12 -29.21
N GLY A 812 -7.23 5.10 -28.36
CA GLY A 812 -8.05 5.22 -27.15
C GLY A 812 -7.32 6.04 -26.08
N ARG A 813 -7.98 6.96 -25.37
CA ARG A 813 -7.38 7.79 -24.32
C ARG A 813 -8.27 7.85 -23.07
N LYS A 814 -7.71 7.58 -21.91
CA LYS A 814 -8.35 7.73 -20.60
C LYS A 814 -7.57 8.72 -19.75
N VAL A 815 -8.26 9.62 -19.06
CA VAL A 815 -7.68 10.61 -18.16
C VAL A 815 -8.52 10.68 -16.88
N LEU A 816 -7.87 10.66 -15.73
CA LEU A 816 -8.44 10.92 -14.42
C LEU A 816 -7.60 12.02 -13.78
N ALA A 817 -8.23 13.11 -13.35
CA ALA A 817 -7.59 14.19 -12.62
C ALA A 817 -8.45 14.57 -11.40
N LEU A 818 -7.80 14.69 -10.24
CA LEU A 818 -8.48 15.10 -9.02
C LEU A 818 -8.56 16.64 -8.91
N PRO A 819 -9.66 17.15 -8.32
CA PRO A 819 -10.83 16.42 -7.85
C PRO A 819 -11.88 16.19 -8.97
N GLY A 820 -12.25 14.92 -9.21
CA GLY A 820 -13.51 14.56 -9.90
C GLY A 820 -13.59 14.77 -11.42
N ILE A 821 -12.47 14.86 -12.14
CA ILE A 821 -12.43 14.89 -13.62
C ILE A 821 -12.09 13.50 -14.14
N TRP A 822 -12.96 12.95 -14.98
CA TRP A 822 -12.74 11.70 -15.71
C TRP A 822 -13.08 11.90 -17.18
N ARG A 823 -12.21 11.45 -18.08
CA ARG A 823 -12.44 11.48 -19.53
C ARG A 823 -12.00 10.17 -20.14
N SER A 824 -12.81 9.59 -21.00
CA SER A 824 -12.50 8.37 -21.75
C SER A 824 -12.90 8.58 -23.20
N ALA A 825 -11.99 8.35 -24.14
CA ALA A 825 -12.23 8.42 -25.57
C ALA A 825 -11.74 7.13 -26.23
N ARG A 826 -12.53 6.48 -27.06
CA ARG A 826 -12.15 5.26 -27.78
C ARG A 826 -13.04 5.04 -28.99
N ASP A 827 -12.46 4.73 -30.14
CA ASP A 827 -13.17 4.32 -31.37
C ASP A 827 -14.31 5.28 -31.80
N GLY A 828 -14.08 6.60 -31.68
CA GLY A 828 -15.06 7.64 -32.00
C GLY A 828 -16.08 7.95 -30.89
N ARG A 829 -16.04 7.23 -29.76
CA ARG A 829 -16.82 7.54 -28.56
C ARG A 829 -15.99 8.35 -27.58
N SER A 830 -16.55 9.41 -27.00
CA SER A 830 -15.95 10.12 -25.88
C SER A 830 -16.93 10.38 -24.76
N GLU A 831 -16.49 10.16 -23.54
CA GLU A 831 -17.25 10.35 -22.30
C GLU A 831 -16.42 11.23 -21.38
N THR A 832 -17.03 12.25 -20.80
CA THR A 832 -16.40 13.19 -19.87
C THR A 832 -17.31 13.39 -18.67
N ALA A 833 -16.76 13.25 -17.47
CA ALA A 833 -17.40 13.60 -16.22
C ALA A 833 -16.51 14.62 -15.49
N ALA A 834 -17.10 15.73 -15.03
CA ALA A 834 -16.42 16.76 -14.24
C ALA A 834 -17.37 17.23 -13.14
N GLY A 835 -17.24 16.65 -11.94
CA GLY A 835 -18.18 16.90 -10.85
C GLY A 835 -19.61 16.44 -11.19
N ILE A 836 -20.56 17.38 -11.29
CA ILE A 836 -21.96 17.13 -11.64
C ILE A 836 -22.26 17.21 -13.15
N TYR A 837 -21.25 17.55 -13.96
CA TYR A 837 -21.34 17.60 -15.42
C TYR A 837 -20.94 16.26 -16.03
N PHE A 838 -21.77 15.75 -16.94
CA PHE A 838 -21.53 14.52 -17.69
C PHE A 838 -21.80 14.79 -19.17
N SER A 839 -20.89 14.34 -20.04
CA SER A 839 -20.99 14.48 -21.48
C SER A 839 -20.61 13.18 -22.15
N ARG A 840 -21.37 12.78 -23.17
CA ARG A 840 -21.12 11.61 -24.01
C ARG A 840 -21.26 12.01 -25.47
N ARG A 841 -20.35 11.55 -26.31
CA ARG A 841 -20.33 11.75 -27.76
C ARG A 841 -20.02 10.41 -28.41
N ASP A 842 -20.66 10.10 -29.52
CA ASP A 842 -20.39 8.94 -30.37
C ASP A 842 -20.45 9.41 -31.83
N GLU A 843 -19.29 9.50 -32.48
CA GLU A 843 -19.18 9.95 -33.87
C GLU A 843 -19.83 8.99 -34.87
N LYS A 844 -19.85 7.68 -34.57
CA LYS A 844 -20.41 6.67 -35.49
C LYS A 844 -21.93 6.78 -35.54
N SER A 845 -22.58 6.89 -34.39
CA SER A 845 -24.03 7.11 -34.32
C SER A 845 -24.41 8.57 -34.54
N GLY A 846 -23.48 9.52 -34.37
CA GLY A 846 -23.79 10.95 -34.30
C GLY A 846 -24.49 11.34 -32.99
N GLU A 847 -24.42 10.50 -31.96
CA GLU A 847 -25.06 10.75 -30.67
C GLU A 847 -24.23 11.72 -29.82
N SER A 848 -24.88 12.67 -29.18
CA SER A 848 -24.28 13.71 -28.36
C SER A 848 -25.21 14.03 -27.19
N SER A 849 -24.80 13.65 -25.99
CA SER A 849 -25.56 13.85 -24.77
C SER A 849 -24.78 14.69 -23.76
N ASP A 850 -25.39 15.72 -23.19
CA ASP A 850 -24.86 16.56 -22.11
C ASP A 850 -25.84 16.58 -20.95
N PHE A 851 -25.33 16.54 -19.72
CA PHE A 851 -26.13 16.41 -18.52
C PHE A 851 -25.47 17.20 -17.39
N VAL A 852 -26.26 18.04 -16.70
CA VAL A 852 -25.89 18.73 -15.46
C VAL A 852 -27.04 18.51 -14.48
N PHE A 853 -26.85 17.62 -13.52
CA PHE A 853 -27.92 17.29 -12.57
C PHE A 853 -28.24 18.44 -11.60
N PRO A 854 -29.51 18.76 -11.31
CA PRO A 854 -30.75 18.31 -11.96
C PRO A 854 -31.33 19.39 -12.90
N LEU A 855 -30.49 20.22 -13.52
CA LEU A 855 -30.94 21.44 -14.22
C LEU A 855 -31.00 21.28 -15.73
N PHE A 856 -30.04 20.57 -16.33
CA PHE A 856 -29.86 20.57 -17.79
C PHE A 856 -29.64 19.16 -18.35
N TRP A 857 -30.38 18.85 -19.42
CA TRP A 857 -30.21 17.64 -20.20
C TRP A 857 -30.28 17.98 -21.67
N ARG A 858 -29.35 17.48 -22.46
CA ARG A 858 -29.39 17.52 -23.91
C ARG A 858 -28.99 16.15 -24.42
N SER A 859 -29.70 15.62 -25.40
CA SER A 859 -29.35 14.38 -26.08
C SER A 859 -29.77 14.49 -27.54
N VAL A 860 -28.82 14.41 -28.45
CA VAL A 860 -29.00 14.60 -29.88
C VAL A 860 -28.43 13.38 -30.59
N ASN A 861 -29.13 12.87 -31.60
CA ASN A 861 -28.74 11.82 -32.52
C ASN A 861 -29.27 12.22 -33.92
N ARG A 862 -28.89 11.52 -34.99
CA ARG A 862 -29.30 11.79 -36.37
C ARG A 862 -30.82 11.85 -36.56
N GLU A 863 -31.58 11.02 -35.85
CA GLU A 863 -33.06 10.95 -35.96
C GLU A 863 -33.81 11.67 -34.84
N ARG A 864 -33.13 11.96 -33.71
CA ARG A 864 -33.79 12.40 -32.47
C ARG A 864 -33.00 13.47 -31.76
N SER A 865 -33.65 14.53 -31.30
CA SER A 865 -33.06 15.48 -30.35
C SER A 865 -33.95 15.72 -29.14
N LEU A 866 -33.32 15.95 -28.01
CA LEU A 866 -33.92 16.24 -26.71
C LEU A 866 -33.09 17.36 -26.09
N ALA A 867 -33.74 18.39 -25.56
CA ALA A 867 -33.11 19.43 -24.75
C ALA A 867 -34.10 19.86 -23.66
N ALA A 868 -33.67 19.83 -22.41
CA ALA A 868 -34.47 20.19 -21.25
C ALA A 868 -33.66 21.09 -20.32
N PHE A 869 -34.27 22.19 -19.91
CA PHE A 869 -33.83 23.02 -18.79
C PHE A 869 -34.96 22.99 -17.76
N PHE A 870 -34.89 22.05 -16.83
CA PHE A 870 -36.01 21.73 -15.95
C PHE A 870 -36.26 22.85 -14.91
N PRO A 871 -37.52 23.22 -14.62
CA PRO A 871 -38.78 22.78 -15.25
C PRO A 871 -39.26 23.69 -16.41
N LEU A 872 -38.47 24.69 -16.81
CA LEU A 872 -38.92 25.80 -17.65
C LEU A 872 -39.00 25.45 -19.14
N PHE A 873 -38.05 24.68 -19.65
CA PHE A 873 -37.93 24.41 -21.09
C PHE A 873 -37.78 22.92 -21.37
N PHE A 874 -38.54 22.43 -22.35
CA PHE A 874 -38.43 21.06 -22.84
C PHE A 874 -38.67 21.02 -24.34
N ARG A 875 -37.70 20.51 -25.09
CA ARG A 875 -37.78 20.33 -26.53
C ARG A 875 -37.43 18.88 -26.87
N ARG A 876 -38.26 18.24 -27.68
CA ARG A 876 -38.01 16.88 -28.19
C ARG A 876 -38.39 16.80 -29.65
N HIS A 877 -37.47 16.43 -30.50
CA HIS A 877 -37.67 16.20 -31.92
C HIS A 877 -37.38 14.73 -32.24
N THR A 878 -38.22 14.11 -33.04
CA THR A 878 -38.07 12.77 -33.62
C THR A 878 -38.75 12.78 -34.99
N ASP A 879 -38.51 11.77 -35.83
CA ASP A 879 -39.17 11.65 -37.15
C ASP A 879 -40.71 11.64 -37.12
N ARG A 880 -41.30 11.38 -35.94
CA ARG A 880 -42.76 11.33 -35.73
C ARG A 880 -43.32 12.52 -34.95
N LEU A 881 -42.48 13.27 -34.21
CA LEU A 881 -42.91 14.26 -33.23
C LEU A 881 -41.86 15.37 -33.05
N ASP A 882 -42.24 16.64 -33.26
CA ASP A 882 -41.56 17.85 -32.80
C ASP A 882 -42.37 18.49 -31.66
N LEU A 883 -41.81 18.47 -30.46
CA LEU A 883 -42.36 18.98 -29.22
C LEU A 883 -41.51 20.16 -28.73
N ARG A 884 -42.15 21.28 -28.38
CA ARG A 884 -41.51 22.44 -27.74
C ARG A 884 -42.40 22.97 -26.63
N ILE A 885 -41.87 23.03 -25.43
CA ILE A 885 -42.54 23.50 -24.22
C ILE A 885 -41.67 24.57 -23.59
N PHE A 886 -42.24 25.75 -23.40
CA PHE A 886 -41.74 26.77 -22.50
C PHE A 886 -42.80 26.97 -21.43
N PHE A 887 -42.70 26.19 -20.35
CA PHE A 887 -43.73 26.12 -19.32
C PHE A 887 -43.73 27.40 -18.47
N PRO A 888 -44.91 27.95 -18.10
CA PRO A 888 -46.27 27.55 -18.50
C PRO A 888 -46.82 28.28 -19.74
N LEU A 889 -45.99 29.07 -20.44
CA LEU A 889 -46.45 30.07 -21.42
C LEU A 889 -46.75 29.52 -22.82
N PHE A 890 -46.07 28.46 -23.25
CA PHE A 890 -46.10 28.02 -24.65
C PHE A 890 -45.89 26.52 -24.77
N TRP A 891 -46.78 25.84 -25.50
CA TRP A 891 -46.63 24.45 -25.90
C TRP A 891 -46.91 24.27 -27.39
N LYS A 892 -46.02 23.58 -28.10
CA LYS A 892 -46.20 23.21 -29.50
C LYS A 892 -45.89 21.73 -29.68
N PHE A 893 -46.83 21.00 -30.27
CA PHE A 893 -46.75 19.58 -30.58
C PHE A 893 -47.00 19.43 -32.08
N SER A 894 -46.06 18.89 -32.84
CA SER A 894 -46.25 18.65 -34.28
C SER A 894 -45.88 17.22 -34.63
N THR A 895 -46.77 16.51 -35.27
CA THR A 895 -46.59 15.16 -35.80
C THR A 895 -46.73 15.16 -37.33
N LYS A 896 -46.64 13.99 -37.96
CA LYS A 896 -46.94 13.83 -39.39
C LYS A 896 -48.43 14.06 -39.71
N GLU A 897 -49.31 13.74 -38.76
CA GLU A 897 -50.76 13.81 -38.95
C GLU A 897 -51.37 15.11 -38.44
N SER A 898 -50.79 15.72 -37.40
CA SER A 898 -51.39 16.88 -36.73
C SER A 898 -50.37 17.86 -36.13
N SER A 899 -50.72 19.14 -36.01
CA SER A 899 -49.92 20.17 -35.35
C SER A 899 -50.79 20.97 -34.39
N VAL A 900 -50.45 20.95 -33.10
CA VAL A 900 -51.11 21.65 -32.01
C VAL A 900 -50.19 22.73 -31.43
N LEU A 901 -50.70 23.95 -31.29
CA LEU A 901 -50.09 25.08 -30.62
C LEU A 901 -51.01 25.50 -29.47
N VAL A 902 -50.45 25.72 -28.30
CA VAL A 902 -51.14 26.23 -27.12
C VAL A 902 -50.34 27.43 -26.58
N LEU A 903 -50.99 28.57 -26.53
CA LEU A 903 -50.53 29.81 -25.89
C LEU A 903 -51.63 30.19 -24.90
N PRO A 904 -51.63 29.62 -23.68
CA PRO A 904 -52.79 29.68 -22.81
C PRO A 904 -53.36 31.11 -22.65
N PRO A 905 -54.67 31.31 -22.86
CA PRO A 905 -55.71 30.30 -23.12
C PRO A 905 -56.02 30.04 -24.62
N TYR A 906 -55.26 30.61 -25.55
CA TYR A 906 -55.38 30.35 -26.99
C TYR A 906 -54.81 28.98 -27.37
N PHE A 907 -55.45 28.33 -28.34
CA PHE A 907 -54.94 27.11 -28.95
C PHE A 907 -55.26 27.04 -30.44
N ARG A 908 -54.46 26.26 -31.17
CA ARG A 908 -54.68 25.95 -32.58
C ARG A 908 -54.21 24.53 -32.87
N SER A 909 -55.08 23.67 -33.36
CA SER A 909 -54.80 22.34 -33.89
C SER A 909 -54.98 22.34 -35.40
N GLU A 910 -54.15 21.61 -36.13
CA GLU A 910 -54.20 21.50 -37.58
C GLU A 910 -53.93 20.05 -37.97
N SER A 911 -54.89 19.42 -38.63
CA SER A 911 -54.75 18.09 -39.21
C SER A 911 -54.18 18.20 -40.62
N LYS A 912 -53.04 17.57 -40.86
CA LYS A 912 -52.35 17.58 -42.16
C LYS A 912 -52.90 16.56 -43.14
N SER A 913 -53.56 15.50 -42.65
CA SER A 913 -54.18 14.47 -43.50
C SER A 913 -55.51 14.88 -44.09
N THR A 914 -56.23 15.79 -43.41
CA THR A 914 -57.56 16.27 -43.84
C THR A 914 -57.58 17.77 -44.17
N GLY A 915 -56.46 18.48 -44.00
CA GLY A 915 -56.39 19.93 -44.13
C GLY A 915 -57.25 20.70 -43.12
N GLU A 916 -57.71 20.05 -42.04
CA GLU A 916 -58.62 20.63 -41.06
C GLU A 916 -57.88 21.43 -39.98
N THR A 917 -58.11 22.74 -39.94
CA THR A 917 -57.51 23.66 -38.96
C THR A 917 -58.56 24.08 -37.94
N VAL A 918 -58.35 23.78 -36.66
CA VAL A 918 -59.17 24.20 -35.52
C VAL A 918 -58.40 25.22 -34.68
N SER A 919 -58.89 26.44 -34.49
CA SER A 919 -58.25 27.48 -33.66
C SER A 919 -59.23 28.15 -32.73
N GLY A 920 -58.82 28.60 -31.55
CA GLY A 920 -59.75 29.16 -30.59
C GLY A 920 -59.11 29.75 -29.36
N PHE A 921 -59.87 30.57 -28.64
CA PHE A 921 -59.54 31.09 -27.32
C PHE A 921 -60.41 30.31 -26.32
N ALA A 922 -59.86 29.34 -25.60
CA ALA A 922 -60.67 28.48 -24.75
C ALA A 922 -61.19 29.25 -23.51
N PRO A 923 -62.47 29.11 -23.11
CA PRO A 923 -63.57 28.39 -23.78
C PRO A 923 -64.41 29.27 -24.73
N LEU A 924 -64.00 30.52 -24.98
CA LEU A 924 -64.78 31.57 -25.66
C LEU A 924 -65.19 31.25 -27.09
N TRP A 925 -64.31 30.74 -27.94
CA TRP A 925 -64.64 30.40 -29.34
C TRP A 925 -63.64 29.42 -29.94
N THR A 926 -64.09 28.67 -30.95
CA THR A 926 -63.31 27.75 -31.77
C THR A 926 -63.73 27.89 -33.24
N ARG A 927 -62.80 27.72 -34.16
CA ARG A 927 -63.02 27.83 -35.60
C ARG A 927 -62.34 26.66 -36.28
N SER A 928 -63.10 25.75 -36.87
CA SER A 928 -62.62 24.68 -37.75
C SER A 928 -62.65 25.11 -39.22
N ARG A 929 -61.69 24.67 -40.03
CA ARG A 929 -61.66 24.93 -41.47
C ARG A 929 -60.97 23.78 -42.17
N ASN A 930 -61.65 23.08 -43.06
CA ASN A 930 -61.12 22.02 -43.90
C ASN A 930 -61.03 22.51 -45.35
N LEU A 931 -59.80 22.62 -45.86
CA LEU A 931 -59.54 23.17 -47.20
C LEU A 931 -59.92 22.20 -48.34
N GLU A 932 -59.84 20.88 -48.12
CA GLU A 932 -60.13 19.87 -49.15
C GLU A 932 -61.62 19.74 -49.45
N LYS A 933 -62.46 19.90 -48.42
CA LYS A 933 -63.92 19.83 -48.55
C LYS A 933 -64.59 21.20 -48.77
N ASP A 934 -63.80 22.27 -48.93
CA ASP A 934 -64.25 23.67 -48.83
C ASP A 934 -65.21 23.87 -47.64
N ALA A 935 -64.83 23.30 -46.50
CA ALA A 935 -65.67 23.28 -45.31
C ALA A 935 -65.12 24.19 -44.21
N SER A 936 -65.97 24.92 -43.51
CA SER A 936 -65.55 25.75 -42.38
C SER A 936 -66.61 25.80 -41.30
N GLY A 937 -66.22 25.52 -40.05
CA GLY A 937 -67.01 25.62 -38.84
C GLY A 937 -66.56 26.80 -37.98
N PHE A 938 -67.47 27.65 -37.51
CA PHE A 938 -67.17 28.63 -36.47
C PHE A 938 -68.10 28.40 -35.30
N GLN A 939 -67.53 28.11 -34.13
CA GLN A 939 -68.22 27.76 -32.90
C GLN A 939 -67.90 28.79 -31.79
N VAL A 940 -68.91 29.33 -31.13
CA VAL A 940 -68.74 30.22 -29.96
C VAL A 940 -69.12 29.45 -28.70
N LEU A 941 -68.40 29.68 -27.61
CA LEU A 941 -68.63 29.12 -26.26
C LEU A 941 -68.84 27.59 -26.23
N GLY A 942 -68.03 26.84 -26.97
CA GLY A 942 -68.09 25.36 -26.98
C GLY A 942 -69.18 24.75 -27.87
N GLY A 943 -69.56 25.42 -28.97
CA GLY A 943 -70.56 24.93 -29.92
C GLY A 943 -71.97 25.51 -29.71
N LEU A 944 -72.09 26.51 -28.83
CA LEU A 944 -73.32 27.23 -28.56
C LEU A 944 -73.85 27.89 -29.84
N PHE A 945 -73.02 28.60 -30.60
CA PHE A 945 -73.34 29.12 -31.94
C PHE A 945 -72.37 28.54 -32.96
N GLY A 946 -72.85 27.85 -34.00
CA GLY A 946 -72.05 27.17 -35.00
C GLY A 946 -72.40 27.62 -36.43
N ILE A 947 -71.47 28.06 -37.26
CA ILE A 947 -71.69 28.13 -38.72
C ILE A 947 -70.79 27.10 -39.37
N GLU A 948 -71.37 26.05 -39.93
CA GLU A 948 -70.69 25.07 -40.76
C GLU A 948 -71.02 25.36 -42.23
N ARG A 949 -70.01 25.47 -43.07
CA ARG A 949 -70.10 25.58 -44.52
C ARG A 949 -69.41 24.35 -45.09
N GLU A 950 -69.91 23.77 -46.17
CA GLU A 950 -69.26 22.69 -46.94
C GLU A 950 -69.66 22.89 -48.42
N GLY A 951 -68.74 23.40 -49.25
CA GLY A 951 -69.03 23.84 -50.62
C GLY A 951 -70.03 25.02 -50.70
N GLN A 952 -71.12 24.85 -51.46
CA GLN A 952 -72.21 25.83 -51.53
C GLN A 952 -73.25 25.68 -50.40
N ALA A 953 -73.24 24.55 -49.68
CA ALA A 953 -74.16 24.31 -48.57
C ALA A 953 -73.69 25.07 -47.31
N ARG A 954 -74.56 25.91 -46.76
CA ARG A 954 -74.35 26.58 -45.47
C ARG A 954 -75.30 26.00 -44.45
N ARG A 955 -74.74 25.33 -43.45
CA ARG A 955 -75.43 24.79 -42.28
C ARG A 955 -75.14 25.68 -41.07
N VAL A 956 -76.01 26.65 -40.85
CA VAL A 956 -75.97 27.46 -39.63
C VAL A 956 -76.57 26.61 -38.51
N THR A 957 -75.72 26.13 -37.61
CA THR A 957 -76.12 25.38 -36.43
C THR A 957 -76.38 26.35 -35.28
N LEU A 958 -77.66 26.65 -35.10
CA LEU A 958 -78.11 27.29 -33.89
C LEU A 958 -78.50 26.20 -32.86
N LEU A 959 -77.63 25.99 -31.85
CA LEU A 959 -77.64 25.13 -30.67
C LEU A 959 -77.25 23.74 -31.08
N TYR A 960 -75.97 23.42 -30.93
CA TYR A 960 -75.48 22.06 -31.06
C TYR A 960 -75.92 21.25 -29.82
N ILE A 961 -77.21 20.95 -29.72
CA ILE A 961 -77.78 20.07 -28.70
C ILE A 961 -78.34 18.84 -29.42
N PHE A 962 -77.64 17.72 -29.25
CA PHE A 962 -77.88 16.38 -29.84
C PHE A 962 -77.42 16.18 -31.29
N LYS A 963 -76.18 15.69 -31.42
CA LYS A 963 -75.83 14.65 -32.40
C LYS A 963 -75.68 13.34 -31.58
N ILE A 964 -76.62 12.41 -31.72
CA ILE A 964 -76.40 10.98 -31.41
C ILE A 964 -76.01 10.32 -32.72
#